data_AF-A0A955CMM8-F1
#
_entry.id   AF-A0A955CMM8-F1
#
_cell.length_a   1.000
_cell.length_b   1.000
_cell.length_c   1.000
_cell.angle_alpha   90.00
_cell.angle_beta   90.00
_cell.angle_gamma   90.00
#
_symmetry.space_group_name_H-M   'P 1'
#
loop_
_entity.id
_entity.type
_entity.pdbx_description
1 polymer ?
#
loop_
_entity_poly.entity_id
_entity_poly.type
_entity_poly.pdbx_seq_one_letter_code
_entity_poly.pdbx_strand_id
1 'polypeptide(L)'
;MARRMLCTVFLFALFVTCASAQVVTINTDVTVGPTDTTITGAEGIPTPLATAQIVVTGSATDLTINGRHEIASLTVTGGARVAHAPNFSFDYVGDGSDIVNGLYLVISGDAAVQSGSFITANGLGYPRGGGPAPGLGSPKSGGTHAGTGGSNSFSPYGSPTQPTEHGSGGGTWNDGTGNTGGGVIHLSVSGQLEVNGTITAVGGSSQRGGGGAGGSIWIEADSVIGSGLIVADGGGSTSNQNAHGGGGRVAIHAVGQIDPALSIHARGFFSSGRSSGAGTVYLSSVDHEGTLRIANTGVLIDEVTILSGDIAFPRIEITDSARVTPFVNDPSLHIIADELVVGSGAELSAAARGFAPGVGPGSGSGHAGGTHCGSGGRNATLPYGDILMPDQMGSGGQSWTNAQGAAGGGVLRLTIADSLEINGTITARGGSDRGGGGAGGSILVECGQLLGSGEIVADGGFSTTDSGAHGGGGRVAVYADESGASAVTLSAAGGFNNGSAGAGSLISRSSADDGVTLTFDNHGVYGGVTEWSTGPTFDRVQILNGTRLSPTGVQDNFRLNVAGDLVVDATSKIDANGRGFPTTQGPGAGGSTGNTSIYGAGGGGHGGQGGTGNFAGIGGPGGPSYGNRDYPTTMGSGAGLGPGGGGNGGGYIRLDVGGTVLVNGAIEANGTTESGDAAGGAGGGILIQASAVQGTGIISAVGADGDDQGWPNPNCVGSGGGGGGLIAIYACSVESSVWITSDAGSGCRPGQDTTPRIAAGYIQSSPNEPIFTTTGTTVAIEIEAAAGGGVYQWYMEGQPLEDGLSPSGSIIAGAQTDTLMIENVQAADGGVYQCTVAGPCFPARSRTFVLVVDGNAGSLCPVDVDGDGRIDIDDLYYITQHPTDINGDGVADYEDAACLERYLRRNELEDMTAGRR
;
A
#
# COMPACT_ATOMS: atom_id res chain seq x y z
N MET A 1 64.21 36.68 31.31
CA MET A 1 63.98 37.77 30.33
C MET A 1 62.47 38.01 30.29
N ALA A 2 61.89 38.97 31.04
CA ALA A 2 61.73 40.40 30.70
C ALA A 2 60.96 40.57 29.36
N ARG A 3 59.78 41.21 29.19
CA ARG A 3 58.99 42.30 29.83
C ARG A 3 57.50 42.12 29.41
N ARG A 4 56.47 42.25 30.26
CA ARG A 4 55.76 43.47 30.77
C ARG A 4 55.10 44.39 29.72
N MET A 5 53.76 44.41 29.71
CA MET A 5 52.84 45.58 29.69
C MET A 5 51.45 45.07 30.16
N LEU A 6 51.05 45.31 31.44
CA LEU A 6 50.16 46.39 31.95
C LEU A 6 48.77 46.39 31.27
N CYS A 7 47.61 46.31 31.93
CA CYS A 7 47.15 46.98 33.17
C CYS A 7 45.90 46.22 33.74
N THR A 8 45.81 45.74 34.99
CA THR A 8 45.28 46.40 36.23
C THR A 8 43.86 46.98 36.07
N VAL A 9 42.83 46.80 36.91
CA VAL A 9 42.59 46.53 38.35
C VAL A 9 41.06 46.15 38.43
N PHE A 10 40.49 45.22 39.22
CA PHE A 10 40.34 45.24 40.67
C PHE A 10 39.81 43.90 41.19
N LEU A 11 40.61 43.32 42.08
CA LEU A 11 40.25 42.33 43.08
C LEU A 11 39.41 43.04 44.16
N PHE A 12 38.15 42.67 44.32
CA PHE A 12 37.38 42.92 45.55
C PHE A 12 36.84 41.57 46.03
N ALA A 13 37.61 40.92 46.90
CA ALA A 13 37.10 39.84 47.72
C ALA A 13 36.35 40.44 48.93
N LEU A 14 35.29 39.74 49.33
CA LEU A 14 34.71 39.75 50.68
C LEU A 14 33.73 40.89 51.03
N PHE A 15 32.52 40.80 50.48
CA PHE A 15 31.27 40.88 51.25
C PHE A 15 30.26 39.91 50.61
N VAL A 16 30.50 38.59 50.73
CA VAL A 16 29.37 37.66 50.76
C VAL A 16 28.84 37.79 52.18
N THR A 17 27.99 38.80 52.40
CA THR A 17 26.93 38.59 53.38
C THR A 17 26.26 37.30 52.93
N CYS A 18 26.23 36.29 53.78
CA CYS A 18 25.25 35.23 53.70
C CYS A 18 23.89 35.95 53.68
N ALA A 19 23.41 36.33 52.49
CA ALA A 19 22.09 36.87 52.31
C ALA A 19 21.18 35.68 52.58
N SER A 20 20.75 35.54 53.84
CA SER A 20 19.83 34.48 54.22
C SER A 20 18.59 34.65 53.35
N ALA A 21 18.07 33.55 52.84
CA ALA A 21 16.80 33.54 52.13
C ALA A 21 15.78 34.38 52.93
N GLN A 22 15.24 35.42 52.29
CA GLN A 22 14.37 36.39 52.95
C GLN A 22 12.95 36.20 52.43
N VAL A 23 12.01 36.01 53.35
CA VAL A 23 10.59 35.89 53.02
C VAL A 23 10.08 37.25 52.55
N VAL A 24 9.40 37.25 51.41
CA VAL A 24 8.75 38.41 50.81
C VAL A 24 7.27 38.10 50.64
N THR A 25 6.41 38.75 51.43
CA THR A 25 4.97 38.55 51.39
C THR A 25 4.33 39.53 50.41
N ILE A 26 3.71 39.01 49.36
CA ILE A 26 2.93 39.79 48.39
C ILE A 26 1.45 39.65 48.76
N ASN A 27 0.85 40.73 49.26
CA ASN A 27 -0.58 40.81 49.62
C ASN A 27 -1.31 41.98 48.94
N THR A 28 -0.61 42.68 48.03
CA THR A 28 -1.13 43.70 47.13
C THR A 28 -0.48 43.50 45.77
N ASP A 29 -1.05 44.09 44.71
CA ASP A 29 -0.53 43.90 43.36
C ASP A 29 0.92 44.39 43.23
N VAL A 30 1.77 43.55 42.65
CA VAL A 30 3.19 43.84 42.41
C VAL A 30 3.54 43.41 41.00
N THR A 31 4.33 44.23 40.30
CA THR A 31 4.87 43.90 38.97
C THR A 31 6.39 43.85 39.04
N VAL A 32 6.96 42.77 38.50
CA VAL A 32 8.39 42.58 38.26
C VAL A 32 8.60 42.64 36.74
N GLY A 33 9.28 43.68 36.27
CA GLY A 33 9.67 43.87 34.87
C GLY A 33 10.86 42.99 34.48
N PRO A 34 11.15 42.83 33.17
CA PRO A 34 12.16 41.89 32.66
C PRO A 34 13.61 42.20 33.08
N THR A 35 13.87 43.42 33.53
CA THR A 35 15.21 43.88 33.97
C THR A 35 15.27 44.15 35.47
N ASP A 36 14.18 43.91 36.21
CA ASP A 36 14.15 44.12 37.65
C ASP A 36 14.99 43.05 38.35
N THR A 37 15.74 43.45 39.38
CA THR A 37 16.64 42.57 40.15
C THR A 37 16.22 42.39 41.60
N THR A 38 15.19 43.12 42.03
CA THR A 38 14.69 43.13 43.40
C THR A 38 13.17 43.15 43.41
N ILE A 39 12.57 42.63 44.49
CA ILE A 39 11.14 42.66 44.75
C ILE A 39 10.88 43.25 46.14
N THR A 40 9.79 44.01 46.29
CA THR A 40 9.39 44.59 47.58
C THR A 40 7.99 44.10 47.92
N GLY A 41 7.86 43.41 49.06
CA GLY A 41 6.58 42.94 49.60
C GLY A 41 6.02 43.87 50.68
N ALA A 42 5.06 43.35 51.45
CA ALA A 42 4.42 44.03 52.58
C ALA A 42 5.42 44.48 53.66
N GLU A 43 6.59 43.84 53.72
CA GLU A 43 7.70 44.19 54.60
C GLU A 43 8.34 45.53 54.26
N GLY A 44 8.13 46.05 53.04
CA GLY A 44 8.67 47.33 52.57
C GLY A 44 10.18 47.34 52.33
N ILE A 45 10.83 46.17 52.35
CA ILE A 45 12.28 46.01 52.16
C ILE A 45 12.53 45.46 50.75
N PRO A 46 13.23 46.20 49.86
CA PRO A 46 13.69 45.67 48.58
C PRO A 46 14.62 44.47 48.80
N THR A 47 14.21 43.31 48.32
CA THR A 47 14.92 42.04 48.48
C THR A 47 15.42 41.57 47.11
N PRO A 48 16.69 41.17 46.95
CA PRO A 48 17.18 40.59 45.69
C PRO A 48 16.36 39.36 45.30
N LEU A 49 15.89 39.33 44.06
CA LEU A 49 15.02 38.26 43.54
C LEU A 49 15.64 36.88 43.76
N ALA A 50 16.93 36.71 43.42
CA ALA A 50 17.66 35.45 43.55
C ALA A 50 17.66 34.82 44.96
N THR A 51 17.42 35.62 46.01
CA THR A 51 17.37 35.17 47.41
C THR A 51 15.98 35.25 48.03
N ALA A 52 14.97 35.70 47.27
CA ALA A 52 13.63 35.95 47.77
C ALA A 52 12.83 34.65 47.88
N GLN A 53 12.27 34.38 49.06
CA GLN A 53 11.24 33.36 49.29
C GLN A 53 9.88 34.03 49.18
N ILE A 54 9.25 33.95 48.02
CA ILE A 54 8.05 34.72 47.71
C ILE A 54 6.81 33.97 48.19
N VAL A 55 5.99 34.63 49.01
CA VAL A 55 4.66 34.14 49.42
C VAL A 55 3.61 35.09 48.89
N VAL A 56 2.81 34.65 47.92
CA VAL A 56 1.71 35.43 47.35
C VAL A 56 0.41 34.99 48.00
N THR A 57 -0.31 35.92 48.64
CA THR A 57 -1.51 35.61 49.43
C THR A 57 -2.59 36.66 49.28
N GLY A 58 -3.85 36.24 49.31
CA GLY A 58 -5.02 37.10 49.24
C GLY A 58 -5.77 36.97 47.91
N SER A 59 -7.10 36.87 47.98
CA SER A 59 -7.95 36.52 46.83
C SER A 59 -8.09 37.61 45.76
N ALA A 60 -7.43 38.75 45.94
CA ALA A 60 -7.43 39.90 45.04
C ALA A 60 -6.01 40.46 44.89
N THR A 61 -5.02 39.57 44.91
CA THR A 61 -3.60 39.93 44.85
C THR A 61 -2.97 39.29 43.61
N ASP A 62 -2.47 40.13 42.72
CA ASP A 62 -1.79 39.72 41.49
C ASP A 62 -0.28 40.03 41.57
N LEU A 63 0.55 38.99 41.48
CA LEU A 63 1.98 39.12 41.22
C LEU A 63 2.22 38.95 39.71
N THR A 64 2.53 40.05 39.02
CA THR A 64 2.89 40.03 37.60
C THR A 64 4.40 39.90 37.44
N ILE A 65 4.88 38.82 36.82
CA ILE A 65 6.28 38.61 36.51
C ILE A 65 6.45 38.52 35.00
N ASN A 66 7.27 39.42 34.47
CA ASN A 66 7.53 39.55 33.05
C ASN A 66 8.96 39.15 32.73
N GLY A 67 9.14 38.20 31.83
CA GLY A 67 10.46 37.72 31.42
C GLY A 67 11.05 36.70 32.39
N ARG A 68 12.37 36.56 32.33
CA ARG A 68 13.16 35.56 33.06
C ARG A 68 13.64 36.12 34.41
N HIS A 69 13.31 35.44 35.50
CA HIS A 69 13.73 35.79 36.86
C HIS A 69 14.15 34.56 37.67
N GLU A 70 15.12 34.74 38.56
CA GLU A 70 15.57 33.71 39.50
C GLU A 70 15.07 34.04 40.92
N ILE A 71 14.50 33.06 41.62
CA ILE A 71 13.98 33.18 42.99
C ILE A 71 14.35 31.97 43.86
N ALA A 72 14.26 32.12 45.19
CA ALA A 72 14.59 31.05 46.12
C ALA A 72 13.45 30.03 46.27
N SER A 73 12.21 30.51 46.46
CA SER A 73 11.02 29.65 46.54
C SER A 73 9.76 30.45 46.20
N LEU A 74 8.69 29.75 45.83
CA LEU A 74 7.38 30.36 45.55
C LEU A 74 6.25 29.61 46.26
N THR A 75 5.45 30.31 47.05
CA THR A 75 4.20 29.78 47.60
C THR A 75 3.04 30.69 47.21
N VAL A 76 2.09 30.17 46.44
CA VAL A 76 0.86 30.88 46.07
C VAL A 76 -0.31 30.31 46.88
N THR A 77 -0.97 31.17 47.67
CA THR A 77 -2.02 30.77 48.61
C THR A 77 -3.16 31.80 48.69
N GLY A 78 -4.22 31.48 49.42
CA GLY A 78 -5.28 32.42 49.78
C GLY A 78 -6.08 32.97 48.59
N GLY A 79 -6.06 32.29 47.44
CA GLY A 79 -6.73 32.74 46.22
C GLY A 79 -5.92 33.71 45.35
N ALA A 80 -4.63 33.92 45.68
CA ALA A 80 -3.76 34.82 44.94
C ALA A 80 -3.40 34.29 43.54
N ARG A 81 -2.88 35.18 42.70
CA ARG A 81 -2.53 34.89 41.32
C ARG A 81 -1.12 35.34 40.99
N VAL A 82 -0.40 34.50 40.23
CA VAL A 82 0.85 34.86 39.55
C VAL A 82 0.57 34.86 38.05
N ALA A 83 0.94 35.93 37.35
CA ALA A 83 0.66 36.11 35.93
C ALA A 83 1.80 36.85 35.21
N HIS A 84 1.65 37.09 33.91
CA HIS A 84 2.50 37.99 33.14
C HIS A 84 1.66 39.04 32.39
N ALA A 85 2.28 40.10 31.88
CA ALA A 85 1.58 41.12 31.10
C ALA A 85 1.05 40.56 29.77
N PRO A 86 -0.10 41.03 29.25
CA PRO A 86 -0.65 40.54 27.98
C PRO A 86 0.34 40.71 26.80
N ASN A 87 0.44 39.66 25.96
CA ASN A 87 1.30 39.59 24.78
C ASN A 87 2.77 39.99 25.08
N PHE A 88 3.25 39.62 26.27
CA PHE A 88 4.60 39.98 26.71
C PHE A 88 5.68 39.17 26.00
N SER A 89 6.68 39.85 25.47
CA SER A 89 7.88 39.27 24.88
C SER A 89 9.05 40.22 25.11
N PHE A 90 10.22 39.69 25.46
CA PHE A 90 11.43 40.47 25.68
C PHE A 90 12.64 39.75 25.10
N ASP A 91 13.42 40.47 24.31
CA ASP A 91 14.68 40.01 23.73
C ASP A 91 15.85 40.55 24.58
N TYR A 92 16.51 39.66 25.32
CA TYR A 92 17.57 40.04 26.27
C TYR A 92 18.86 40.49 25.59
N VAL A 93 19.07 40.11 24.33
CA VAL A 93 20.31 40.37 23.57
C VAL A 93 20.10 41.28 22.35
N GLY A 94 18.86 41.45 21.91
CA GLY A 94 18.45 42.38 20.85
C GLY A 94 18.68 41.87 19.42
N ASP A 95 19.12 40.62 19.25
CA ASP A 95 19.36 39.95 17.96
C ASP A 95 18.33 38.86 17.65
N GLY A 96 17.34 38.66 18.53
CA GLY A 96 16.29 37.66 18.43
C GLY A 96 16.67 36.25 18.91
N SER A 97 17.87 36.04 19.44
CA SER A 97 18.32 34.70 19.89
C SER A 97 17.95 34.33 21.34
N ASP A 98 17.64 35.31 22.21
CA ASP A 98 17.20 35.09 23.60
C ASP A 98 15.88 35.83 23.88
N ILE A 99 14.83 35.36 23.20
CA ILE A 99 13.47 35.87 23.38
C ILE A 99 12.77 35.05 24.47
N VAL A 100 12.28 35.74 25.49
CA VAL A 100 11.43 35.16 26.53
C VAL A 100 10.01 35.69 26.37
N ASN A 101 9.07 34.77 26.19
CA ASN A 101 7.65 35.04 26.10
C ASN A 101 6.99 34.80 27.46
N GLY A 102 6.21 35.77 27.94
CA GLY A 102 5.42 35.64 29.16
C GLY A 102 6.25 35.51 30.45
N LEU A 103 5.87 34.51 31.27
CA LEU A 103 6.43 34.24 32.59
C LEU A 103 7.52 33.17 32.51
N TYR A 104 8.75 33.49 32.92
CA TYR A 104 9.80 32.48 33.13
C TYR A 104 10.43 32.63 34.52
N LEU A 105 10.17 31.65 35.39
CA LEU A 105 10.76 31.56 36.72
C LEU A 105 11.76 30.40 36.84
N VAL A 106 12.97 30.72 37.29
CA VAL A 106 13.94 29.77 37.81
C VAL A 106 13.85 29.79 39.32
N ILE A 107 13.49 28.66 39.94
CA ILE A 107 13.24 28.51 41.37
C ILE A 107 14.28 27.53 41.92
N SER A 108 15.19 28.02 42.76
CA SER A 108 16.30 27.21 43.29
C SER A 108 15.89 26.24 44.42
N GLY A 109 14.72 26.44 45.03
CA GLY A 109 14.10 25.54 46.00
C GLY A 109 12.75 25.00 45.52
N ASP A 110 11.82 24.86 46.47
CA ASP A 110 10.48 24.32 46.21
C ASP A 110 9.49 25.40 45.75
N ALA A 111 8.44 24.95 45.05
CA ALA A 111 7.31 25.78 44.66
C ALA A 111 5.98 25.09 45.03
N ALA A 112 5.01 25.87 45.52
CA ALA A 112 3.70 25.37 45.90
C ALA A 112 2.57 26.27 45.41
N VAL A 113 1.61 25.70 44.69
CA VAL A 113 0.34 26.33 44.32
C VAL A 113 -0.75 25.66 45.14
N GLN A 114 -1.21 26.34 46.19
CA GLN A 114 -2.20 25.79 47.11
C GLN A 114 -3.61 25.83 46.50
N SER A 115 -4.51 25.00 47.06
CA SER A 115 -5.91 24.94 46.66
C SER A 115 -6.56 26.32 46.56
N GLY A 116 -7.26 26.56 45.44
CA GLY A 116 -7.92 27.82 45.14
C GLY A 116 -7.00 28.95 44.67
N SER A 117 -5.69 28.74 44.54
CA SER A 117 -4.71 29.73 44.07
C SER A 117 -4.23 29.42 42.65
N PHE A 118 -3.66 30.43 41.96
CA PHE A 118 -3.44 30.38 40.53
C PHE A 118 -2.05 30.82 40.09
N ILE A 119 -1.45 30.07 39.16
CA ILE A 119 -0.47 30.62 38.20
C ILE A 119 -1.19 30.66 36.85
N THR A 120 -1.42 31.85 36.30
CA THR A 120 -2.35 32.04 35.17
C THR A 120 -1.76 32.91 34.06
N ALA A 121 -1.90 32.42 32.84
CA ALA A 121 -1.63 33.10 31.59
C ALA A 121 -2.89 33.14 30.70
N ASN A 122 -4.09 33.03 31.29
CA ASN A 122 -5.33 32.95 30.55
C ASN A 122 -5.60 34.21 29.72
N GLY A 123 -5.75 34.05 28.40
CA GLY A 123 -5.99 35.16 27.48
C GLY A 123 -4.85 36.19 27.40
N LEU A 124 -3.64 35.85 27.86
CA LEU A 124 -2.48 36.75 27.87
C LEU A 124 -1.54 36.56 26.68
N GLY A 125 -1.91 35.74 25.69
CA GLY A 125 -1.15 35.49 24.47
C GLY A 125 -1.41 36.52 23.37
N TYR A 126 -1.31 36.07 22.11
CA TYR A 126 -1.46 36.97 20.97
C TYR A 126 -2.83 37.67 20.97
N PRO A 127 -2.87 38.95 20.53
CA PRO A 127 -4.12 39.67 20.40
C PRO A 127 -5.02 39.05 19.34
N ARG A 128 -6.31 39.42 19.37
CA ARG A 128 -7.30 39.03 18.35
C ARG A 128 -6.78 39.20 16.92
N GLY A 129 -6.99 38.20 16.07
CA GLY A 129 -6.49 38.18 14.69
C GLY A 129 -4.96 38.23 14.55
N GLY A 130 -4.21 38.08 15.64
CA GLY A 130 -2.74 38.09 15.67
C GLY A 130 -2.16 36.74 16.08
N GLY A 131 -0.85 36.60 15.86
CA GLY A 131 -0.10 35.36 16.06
C GLY A 131 0.23 34.64 14.75
N PRO A 132 0.98 33.53 14.81
CA PRO A 132 1.39 32.76 13.63
C PRO A 132 0.22 32.10 12.89
N ALA A 133 -0.84 31.70 13.62
CA ALA A 133 -2.00 31.01 13.06
C ALA A 133 -3.32 31.58 13.61
N PRO A 134 -3.64 32.85 13.29
CA PRO A 134 -4.79 33.54 13.84
C PRO A 134 -6.09 33.02 13.24
N GLY A 135 -7.20 33.19 13.96
CA GLY A 135 -8.51 33.01 13.37
C GLY A 135 -8.81 34.09 12.33
N LEU A 136 -9.40 33.70 11.20
CA LEU A 136 -9.84 34.58 10.13
C LEU A 136 -11.29 35.04 10.31
N GLY A 137 -11.59 36.17 9.68
CA GLY A 137 -12.89 36.82 9.81
C GLY A 137 -14.04 36.13 9.07
N SER A 138 -13.78 35.26 8.10
CA SER A 138 -14.82 34.47 7.39
C SER A 138 -14.23 33.15 6.86
N PRO A 139 -14.77 31.97 7.24
CA PRO A 139 -15.73 31.71 8.31
C PRO A 139 -15.12 32.03 9.68
N LYS A 140 -15.93 32.52 10.64
CA LYS A 140 -15.53 32.83 12.04
C LYS A 140 -14.66 31.71 12.62
N SER A 141 -13.33 31.82 12.54
CA SER A 141 -12.40 30.74 12.86
C SER A 141 -11.69 30.99 14.18
N GLY A 142 -11.39 29.91 14.89
CA GLY A 142 -10.62 29.96 16.14
C GLY A 142 -9.14 30.15 15.86
N GLY A 143 -8.40 30.62 16.86
CA GLY A 143 -6.94 30.60 16.80
C GLY A 143 -6.40 29.17 16.85
N THR A 144 -5.29 28.92 16.16
CA THR A 144 -4.54 27.66 16.20
C THR A 144 -3.27 27.82 17.03
N HIS A 145 -2.84 26.76 17.73
CA HIS A 145 -1.50 26.67 18.33
C HIS A 145 -0.95 25.25 18.24
N ALA A 146 -1.38 24.31 19.08
CA ALA A 146 -1.05 22.89 18.92
C ALA A 146 -2.22 22.10 18.31
N GLY A 147 -3.43 22.40 18.78
CA GLY A 147 -4.66 22.02 18.12
C GLY A 147 -5.09 23.04 17.08
N THR A 148 -5.76 22.56 16.02
CA THR A 148 -6.33 23.43 15.00
C THR A 148 -7.56 24.16 15.56
N GLY A 149 -7.61 25.49 15.41
CA GLY A 149 -8.80 26.26 15.74
C GLY A 149 -9.94 25.91 14.78
N GLY A 150 -11.19 25.94 15.27
CA GLY A 150 -12.32 25.54 14.45
C GLY A 150 -12.43 26.36 13.16
N SER A 151 -12.73 25.70 12.05
CA SER A 151 -12.77 26.28 10.71
C SER A 151 -11.49 27.02 10.29
N ASN A 152 -10.34 26.70 10.90
CA ASN A 152 -9.04 27.27 10.57
C ASN A 152 -8.22 26.25 9.74
N SER A 153 -7.44 26.74 8.78
CA SER A 153 -6.58 25.93 7.92
C SER A 153 -5.08 26.20 8.10
N PHE A 154 -4.70 27.07 9.06
CA PHE A 154 -3.30 27.31 9.41
C PHE A 154 -2.71 26.14 10.20
N SER A 155 -1.41 25.91 10.01
CA SER A 155 -0.65 24.90 10.74
C SER A 155 -0.51 25.24 12.23
N PRO A 156 -0.60 24.23 13.11
CA PRO A 156 -0.04 24.28 14.44
C PRO A 156 1.45 24.64 14.45
N TYR A 157 1.92 25.25 15.53
CA TYR A 157 3.30 25.70 15.74
C TYR A 157 3.74 25.46 17.18
N GLY A 158 5.03 25.69 17.45
CA GLY A 158 5.65 25.49 18.76
C GLY A 158 6.10 24.05 19.00
N SER A 159 6.99 23.87 19.99
CA SER A 159 7.55 22.57 20.34
C SER A 159 6.69 21.84 21.38
N PRO A 160 6.35 20.55 21.20
CA PRO A 160 5.66 19.77 22.23
C PRO A 160 6.52 19.49 23.47
N THR A 161 7.85 19.47 23.34
CA THR A 161 8.77 19.18 24.45
C THR A 161 9.31 20.44 25.13
N GLN A 162 9.35 21.57 24.43
CA GLN A 162 9.84 22.86 24.93
C GLN A 162 8.93 24.01 24.45
N PRO A 163 7.67 24.08 24.91
CA PRO A 163 6.71 25.04 24.42
C PRO A 163 7.02 26.44 24.98
N THR A 164 7.30 27.39 24.10
CA THR A 164 7.69 28.77 24.49
C THR A 164 6.86 29.85 23.79
N GLU A 165 5.90 29.46 22.95
CA GLU A 165 5.12 30.37 22.13
C GLU A 165 3.75 30.67 22.75
N HIS A 166 3.28 31.92 22.57
CA HIS A 166 1.91 32.31 22.93
C HIS A 166 0.91 31.63 21.99
N GLY A 167 -0.31 31.36 22.46
CA GLY A 167 -1.42 30.92 21.61
C GLY A 167 -1.95 32.05 20.71
N SER A 168 -2.42 31.71 19.51
CA SER A 168 -2.95 32.68 18.54
C SER A 168 -4.31 33.25 18.94
N GLY A 169 -4.60 34.49 18.54
CA GLY A 169 -5.91 35.10 18.73
C GLY A 169 -6.97 34.58 17.76
N GLY A 170 -8.23 34.58 18.18
CA GLY A 170 -9.38 34.19 17.35
C GLY A 170 -9.84 35.29 16.37
N GLY A 171 -10.66 34.90 15.39
CA GLY A 171 -11.12 35.76 14.29
C GLY A 171 -12.26 36.73 14.64
N THR A 172 -12.39 37.81 13.86
CA THR A 172 -13.35 38.91 14.04
C THR A 172 -14.46 38.90 12.96
N TRP A 173 -15.73 39.14 13.32
CA TRP A 173 -16.84 39.24 12.34
C TRP A 173 -17.80 40.37 12.70
N ASN A 174 -18.12 41.27 11.73
CA ASN A 174 -19.07 42.40 11.70
C ASN A 174 -19.25 43.25 12.99
N ASP A 175 -19.71 42.64 14.10
CA ASP A 175 -20.03 43.27 15.40
C ASP A 175 -19.45 42.51 16.62
N GLY A 176 -18.75 41.40 16.40
CA GLY A 176 -18.13 40.54 17.40
C GLY A 176 -16.61 40.49 17.32
N THR A 177 -15.95 40.73 18.45
CA THR A 177 -14.49 40.62 18.56
C THR A 177 -14.09 39.20 18.91
N GLY A 178 -13.16 38.60 18.15
CA GLY A 178 -12.41 37.41 18.59
C GLY A 178 -11.57 37.72 19.84
N ASN A 179 -11.14 36.68 20.53
CA ASN A 179 -10.35 36.83 21.77
C ASN A 179 -8.86 36.57 21.59
N THR A 180 -8.10 36.94 22.61
CA THR A 180 -6.67 36.66 22.75
C THR A 180 -6.42 35.16 22.94
N GLY A 181 -5.27 34.67 22.48
CA GLY A 181 -4.81 33.33 22.85
C GLY A 181 -4.29 33.27 24.29
N GLY A 182 -3.98 32.07 24.77
CA GLY A 182 -3.33 31.86 26.06
C GLY A 182 -1.86 32.29 26.02
N GLY A 183 -1.33 32.74 27.16
CA GLY A 183 0.06 33.18 27.30
C GLY A 183 1.03 32.04 27.58
N VAL A 184 2.21 32.37 28.11
CA VAL A 184 3.32 31.42 28.32
C VAL A 184 3.70 31.39 29.80
N ILE A 185 3.82 30.17 30.34
CA ILE A 185 4.31 29.88 31.69
C ILE A 185 5.48 28.90 31.55
N HIS A 186 6.69 29.32 31.96
CA HIS A 186 7.85 28.45 32.11
C HIS A 186 8.31 28.47 33.57
N LEU A 187 8.26 27.31 34.22
CA LEU A 187 8.72 27.11 35.59
C LEU A 187 9.88 26.12 35.57
N SER A 188 11.05 26.53 36.04
CA SER A 188 12.22 25.68 36.21
C SER A 188 12.51 25.58 37.71
N VAL A 189 12.05 24.51 38.35
CA VAL A 189 12.07 24.29 39.79
C VAL A 189 13.16 23.26 40.12
N SER A 190 14.16 23.64 40.91
CA SER A 190 15.23 22.70 41.29
C SER A 190 14.75 21.69 42.35
N GLY A 191 13.72 22.03 43.12
CA GLY A 191 13.08 21.16 44.10
C GLY A 191 11.73 20.62 43.65
N GLN A 192 10.84 20.38 44.62
CA GLN A 192 9.50 19.86 44.38
C GLN A 192 8.53 20.97 43.96
N LEU A 193 7.68 20.69 42.98
CA LEU A 193 6.52 21.51 42.62
C LEU A 193 5.23 20.84 43.13
N GLU A 194 4.62 21.40 44.16
CA GLU A 194 3.31 20.98 44.67
C GLU A 194 2.18 21.77 44.00
N VAL A 195 1.28 21.07 43.28
CA VAL A 195 0.14 21.67 42.59
C VAL A 195 -1.16 21.10 43.17
N ASN A 196 -1.75 21.82 44.13
CA ASN A 196 -3.11 21.58 44.63
C ASN A 196 -4.11 22.64 44.14
N GLY A 197 -3.61 23.75 43.60
CA GLY A 197 -4.37 24.81 42.95
C GLY A 197 -4.42 24.63 41.43
N THR A 198 -4.26 25.72 40.68
CA THR A 198 -4.37 25.73 39.22
C THR A 198 -3.18 26.42 38.55
N ILE A 199 -2.58 25.75 37.56
CA ILE A 199 -1.66 26.35 36.59
C ILE A 199 -2.37 26.36 35.23
N THR A 200 -2.58 27.53 34.62
CA THR A 200 -3.51 27.66 33.48
C THR A 200 -3.04 28.65 32.43
N ALA A 201 -3.12 28.27 31.15
CA ALA A 201 -2.80 29.11 29.98
C ALA A 201 -3.90 29.02 28.92
N VAL A 202 -5.17 29.12 29.35
CA VAL A 202 -6.35 28.93 28.51
C VAL A 202 -6.58 30.12 27.57
N GLY A 203 -6.99 29.83 26.33
CA GLY A 203 -7.37 30.85 25.36
C GLY A 203 -8.64 31.62 25.74
N GLY A 204 -8.75 32.89 25.34
CA GLY A 204 -9.92 33.71 25.69
C GLY A 204 -11.20 33.25 24.98
N SER A 205 -12.34 33.29 25.70
CA SER A 205 -13.65 32.82 25.22
C SER A 205 -14.51 33.95 24.64
N SER A 206 -15.10 33.77 23.46
CA SER A 206 -15.87 34.79 22.71
C SER A 206 -17.37 34.52 22.66
N GLN A 207 -18.20 35.57 22.71
CA GLN A 207 -19.65 35.43 22.47
C GLN A 207 -20.04 35.57 20.98
N ARG A 208 -19.26 36.30 20.18
CA ARG A 208 -19.60 36.64 18.78
C ARG A 208 -18.47 36.42 17.74
N GLY A 209 -17.21 36.30 18.17
CA GLY A 209 -16.03 36.01 17.31
C GLY A 209 -15.47 34.60 17.52
N GLY A 210 -14.30 34.29 16.97
CA GLY A 210 -13.59 33.02 17.22
C GLY A 210 -12.90 32.99 18.59
N GLY A 211 -12.83 31.82 19.22
CA GLY A 211 -12.06 31.59 20.45
C GLY A 211 -10.55 31.67 20.21
N GLY A 212 -9.79 32.16 21.20
CA GLY A 212 -8.32 32.15 21.14
C GLY A 212 -7.74 30.77 21.42
N ALA A 213 -6.59 30.44 20.84
CA ALA A 213 -5.91 29.17 21.10
C ALA A 213 -5.37 29.08 22.52
N GLY A 214 -5.18 27.88 23.05
CA GLY A 214 -4.44 27.65 24.29
C GLY A 214 -2.96 28.06 24.16
N GLY A 215 -2.37 28.46 25.28
CA GLY A 215 -0.98 28.93 25.39
C GLY A 215 0.03 27.80 25.59
N SER A 216 1.15 28.12 26.24
CA SER A 216 2.23 27.18 26.56
C SER A 216 2.46 27.10 28.06
N ILE A 217 2.55 25.88 28.59
CA ILE A 217 3.01 25.60 29.95
C ILE A 217 4.22 24.66 29.84
N TRP A 218 5.38 25.11 30.32
CA TRP A 218 6.59 24.31 30.43
C TRP A 218 7.03 24.25 31.89
N ILE A 219 7.12 23.05 32.44
CA ILE A 219 7.55 22.80 33.81
C ILE A 219 8.77 21.88 33.78
N GLU A 220 9.81 22.27 34.50
CA GLU A 220 10.95 21.43 34.85
C GLU A 220 10.99 21.37 36.38
N ALA A 221 11.07 20.17 36.97
CA ALA A 221 11.01 19.99 38.42
C ALA A 221 11.81 18.75 38.88
N ASP A 222 12.16 18.66 40.16
CA ASP A 222 12.59 17.37 40.72
C ASP A 222 11.40 16.40 40.77
N SER A 223 10.24 16.83 41.27
CA SER A 223 8.99 16.06 41.20
C SER A 223 7.79 17.01 41.14
N VAL A 224 6.71 16.59 40.48
CA VAL A 224 5.47 17.35 40.40
C VAL A 224 4.37 16.56 41.10
N ILE A 225 3.92 17.06 42.25
CA ILE A 225 2.99 16.33 43.13
C ILE A 225 1.69 17.09 43.38
N GLY A 226 0.66 16.41 43.87
CA GLY A 226 -0.60 17.00 44.27
C GLY A 226 -1.79 16.57 43.41
N SER A 227 -2.94 17.19 43.64
CA SER A 227 -4.20 16.82 42.98
C SER A 227 -4.85 17.97 42.20
N GLY A 228 -4.06 18.99 41.87
CA GLY A 228 -4.51 20.21 41.21
C GLY A 228 -4.67 20.06 39.69
N LEU A 229 -4.81 21.21 39.04
CA LEU A 229 -5.10 21.33 37.60
C LEU A 229 -3.96 22.02 36.86
N ILE A 230 -3.49 21.43 35.76
CA ILE A 230 -2.54 22.03 34.81
C ILE A 230 -3.19 22.02 33.42
N VAL A 231 -3.51 23.20 32.88
CA VAL A 231 -4.36 23.28 31.67
C VAL A 231 -3.96 24.34 30.66
N ALA A 232 -3.93 23.97 29.38
CA ALA A 232 -3.69 24.87 28.25
C ALA A 232 -4.81 24.76 27.19
N ASP A 233 -6.07 24.75 27.62
CA ASP A 233 -7.23 24.57 26.74
C ASP A 233 -7.45 25.75 25.79
N GLY A 234 -8.08 25.48 24.64
CA GLY A 234 -8.57 26.50 23.74
C GLY A 234 -9.79 27.24 24.29
N GLY A 235 -9.96 28.49 23.85
CA GLY A 235 -11.09 29.34 24.24
C GLY A 235 -12.40 28.90 23.59
N GLY A 236 -13.46 28.78 24.39
CA GLY A 236 -14.81 28.40 23.93
C GLY A 236 -15.62 29.56 23.35
N SER A 237 -16.70 29.23 22.65
CA SER A 237 -17.72 30.22 22.27
C SER A 237 -19.12 29.75 22.66
N THR A 238 -19.95 30.67 23.14
CA THR A 238 -21.30 30.37 23.68
C THR A 238 -22.39 30.27 22.62
N SER A 239 -22.09 30.48 21.33
CA SER A 239 -23.07 30.32 20.25
C SER A 239 -22.64 29.24 19.26
N ASN A 240 -23.61 28.44 18.82
CA ASN A 240 -23.49 27.34 17.87
C ASN A 240 -23.03 27.74 16.45
N GLN A 241 -22.75 29.02 16.21
CA GLN A 241 -22.29 29.53 14.90
C GLN A 241 -20.81 29.98 14.91
N ASN A 242 -20.12 29.89 16.04
CA ASN A 242 -18.76 30.42 16.21
C ASN A 242 -17.74 29.28 16.39
N ALA A 243 -16.54 29.44 15.83
CA ALA A 243 -15.48 28.46 16.03
C ALA A 243 -14.72 28.66 17.35
N HIS A 244 -14.18 27.55 17.83
CA HIS A 244 -13.41 27.46 19.07
C HIS A 244 -11.91 27.52 18.83
N GLY A 245 -11.15 28.01 19.81
CA GLY A 245 -9.69 27.97 19.73
C GLY A 245 -9.16 26.55 19.90
N GLY A 246 -8.08 26.20 19.21
CA GLY A 246 -7.41 24.92 19.40
C GLY A 246 -6.66 24.84 20.73
N GLY A 247 -6.43 23.62 21.22
CA GLY A 247 -5.65 23.39 22.44
C GLY A 247 -4.19 23.86 22.31
N GLY A 248 -3.60 24.21 23.44
CA GLY A 248 -2.21 24.66 23.59
C GLY A 248 -1.22 23.54 23.88
N ARG A 249 -0.12 23.85 24.54
CA ARG A 249 0.94 22.89 24.86
C ARG A 249 1.21 22.85 26.35
N VAL A 250 1.35 21.64 26.89
CA VAL A 250 1.85 21.40 28.25
C VAL A 250 3.04 20.45 28.14
N ALA A 251 4.18 20.82 28.70
CA ALA A 251 5.35 19.96 28.81
C ALA A 251 5.82 19.92 30.26
N ILE A 252 6.00 18.72 30.81
CA ILE A 252 6.50 18.51 32.18
C ILE A 252 7.71 17.58 32.11
N HIS A 253 8.85 18.08 32.59
CA HIS A 253 10.08 17.33 32.77
C HIS A 253 10.36 17.20 34.26
N ALA A 254 10.08 16.04 34.83
CA ALA A 254 10.38 15.70 36.21
C ALA A 254 11.55 14.72 36.28
N VAL A 255 12.47 14.90 37.23
CA VAL A 255 13.53 13.91 37.50
C VAL A 255 12.98 12.70 38.25
N GLY A 256 12.01 12.93 39.13
CA GLY A 256 11.28 11.98 39.94
C GLY A 256 9.88 11.73 39.39
N GLN A 257 8.87 11.74 40.27
CA GLN A 257 7.50 11.32 39.95
C GLN A 257 6.63 12.49 39.48
N ILE A 258 5.64 12.18 38.63
CA ILE A 258 4.49 13.05 38.33
C ILE A 258 3.27 12.37 38.93
N ASP A 259 2.63 13.00 39.90
CA ASP A 259 1.51 12.40 40.64
C ASP A 259 0.32 12.11 39.69
N PRO A 260 -0.15 10.85 39.58
CA PRO A 260 -1.28 10.50 38.72
C PRO A 260 -2.60 11.16 39.13
N ALA A 261 -2.69 11.75 40.34
CA ALA A 261 -3.85 12.53 40.76
C ALA A 261 -3.95 13.91 40.07
N LEU A 262 -2.90 14.38 39.41
CA LEU A 262 -2.92 15.64 38.67
C LEU A 262 -3.79 15.54 37.42
N SER A 263 -4.67 16.53 37.23
CA SER A 263 -5.40 16.68 35.97
C SER A 263 -4.59 17.55 35.01
N ILE A 264 -4.06 16.95 33.96
CA ILE A 264 -3.22 17.62 32.96
C ILE A 264 -3.86 17.49 31.59
N HIS A 265 -4.21 18.61 30.95
CA HIS A 265 -4.83 18.57 29.63
C HIS A 265 -4.65 19.86 28.81
N ALA A 266 -4.73 19.72 27.49
CA ALA A 266 -4.65 20.82 26.53
C ALA A 266 -5.69 20.59 25.42
N ARG A 267 -6.98 20.70 25.74
CA ARG A 267 -8.08 20.31 24.87
C ARG A 267 -8.53 21.44 23.95
N GLY A 268 -9.19 21.05 22.85
CA GLY A 268 -10.05 21.96 22.11
C GLY A 268 -11.40 22.14 22.81
N PHE A 269 -12.30 22.87 22.16
CA PHE A 269 -13.67 23.10 22.63
C PHE A 269 -14.68 22.51 21.65
N PHE A 270 -15.85 22.13 22.17
CA PHE A 270 -16.91 21.47 21.40
C PHE A 270 -18.19 22.31 21.30
N SER A 271 -18.75 22.41 20.10
CA SER A 271 -20.16 22.78 19.86
C SER A 271 -20.67 22.15 18.56
N SER A 272 -21.99 22.08 18.38
CA SER A 272 -22.63 21.49 17.20
C SER A 272 -22.33 22.29 15.92
N GLY A 273 -21.19 21.98 15.29
CA GLY A 273 -20.84 22.39 13.93
C GLY A 273 -19.49 23.10 13.74
N ARG A 274 -18.72 23.41 14.80
CA ARG A 274 -17.40 24.10 14.69
C ARG A 274 -16.45 23.79 15.86
N SER A 275 -16.11 22.52 16.03
CA SER A 275 -15.18 22.03 17.06
C SER A 275 -13.76 22.61 16.90
N SER A 276 -12.84 22.30 17.81
CA SER A 276 -11.41 22.58 17.61
C SER A 276 -10.54 21.41 18.07
N GLY A 277 -9.38 21.26 17.46
CA GLY A 277 -8.45 20.17 17.74
C GLY A 277 -7.83 20.28 19.14
N ALA A 278 -7.47 19.13 19.70
CA ALA A 278 -6.68 19.05 20.92
C ALA A 278 -5.24 19.52 20.68
N GLY A 279 -4.63 20.04 21.72
CA GLY A 279 -3.21 20.34 21.79
C GLY A 279 -2.39 19.13 22.25
N THR A 280 -1.21 19.38 22.81
CA THR A 280 -0.26 18.32 23.19
C THR A 280 0.10 18.40 24.67
N VAL A 281 0.17 17.25 25.34
CA VAL A 281 0.73 17.09 26.68
C VAL A 281 1.94 16.17 26.60
N TYR A 282 3.13 16.67 26.96
CA TYR A 282 4.37 15.88 27.03
C TYR A 282 4.77 15.67 28.49
N LEU A 283 5.04 14.42 28.86
CA LEU A 283 5.45 14.02 30.21
C LEU A 283 6.75 13.22 30.14
N SER A 284 7.78 13.71 30.82
CA SER A 284 9.04 13.03 31.03
C SER A 284 9.28 12.91 32.53
N SER A 285 9.36 11.68 33.05
CA SER A 285 9.52 11.36 34.48
C SER A 285 10.03 9.93 34.64
N VAL A 286 10.31 9.48 35.86
CA VAL A 286 10.67 8.07 36.08
C VAL A 286 9.55 7.07 35.73
N ASP A 287 8.29 7.51 35.68
CA ASP A 287 7.14 6.67 35.28
C ASP A 287 6.65 6.94 33.84
N HIS A 288 7.26 7.93 33.18
CA HIS A 288 6.89 8.35 31.84
C HIS A 288 8.18 8.63 31.08
N GLU A 289 8.71 7.65 30.35
CA GLU A 289 9.94 7.83 29.55
C GLU A 289 9.65 8.66 28.28
N GLY A 290 9.24 9.92 28.43
CA GLY A 290 8.94 10.80 27.30
C GLY A 290 7.63 10.49 26.59
N THR A 291 6.53 10.38 27.34
CA THR A 291 5.18 10.14 26.80
C THR A 291 4.59 11.40 26.19
N LEU A 292 4.17 11.33 24.92
CA LEU A 292 3.34 12.34 24.27
C LEU A 292 1.87 11.91 24.30
N ARG A 293 1.04 12.66 25.04
CA ARG A 293 -0.41 12.46 25.12
C ARG A 293 -1.15 13.49 24.28
N ILE A 294 -2.06 13.00 23.44
CA ILE A 294 -3.01 13.80 22.66
C ILE A 294 -4.41 13.30 23.04
N ALA A 295 -5.01 14.01 23.97
CA ALA A 295 -6.33 13.70 24.51
C ALA A 295 -7.28 14.88 24.29
N ASN A 296 -8.49 14.59 23.83
CA ASN A 296 -9.52 15.62 23.65
C ASN A 296 -10.58 15.53 24.77
N THR A 297 -11.86 15.74 24.44
CA THR A 297 -12.94 15.86 25.43
C THR A 297 -13.77 14.58 25.57
N GLY A 298 -13.44 13.51 24.85
CA GLY A 298 -14.24 12.29 24.74
C GLY A 298 -15.40 12.39 23.74
N VAL A 299 -15.58 13.55 23.09
CA VAL A 299 -16.62 13.78 22.08
C VAL A 299 -15.99 13.73 20.68
N LEU A 300 -16.61 12.99 19.75
CA LEU A 300 -16.20 12.96 18.35
C LEU A 300 -16.28 14.37 17.75
N ILE A 301 -15.15 14.86 17.22
CA ILE A 301 -15.07 16.17 16.59
C ILE A 301 -14.40 16.06 15.22
N ASP A 302 -14.78 16.88 14.24
CA ASP A 302 -14.16 16.87 12.91
C ASP A 302 -12.76 17.52 12.89
N GLU A 303 -12.34 18.14 13.99
CA GLU A 303 -11.21 19.05 14.06
C GLU A 303 -9.96 18.38 14.66
N VAL A 304 -8.81 18.75 14.12
CA VAL A 304 -7.61 17.89 14.13
C VAL A 304 -6.44 18.49 14.89
N THR A 305 -5.65 17.64 15.53
CA THR A 305 -4.26 17.92 15.91
C THR A 305 -3.40 17.60 14.68
N ILE A 306 -2.62 18.57 14.19
CA ILE A 306 -1.76 18.31 13.03
C ILE A 306 -0.38 17.92 13.53
N LEU A 307 0.08 16.75 13.11
CA LEU A 307 1.45 16.29 13.21
C LEU A 307 1.92 15.95 11.79
N SER A 308 3.13 16.33 11.40
CA SER A 308 3.64 16.08 10.04
C SER A 308 5.11 15.71 10.08
N GLY A 309 5.55 14.91 9.10
CA GLY A 309 6.90 14.38 9.03
C GLY A 309 7.14 13.23 10.03
N ASP A 310 8.40 13.08 10.44
CA ASP A 310 8.83 12.03 11.37
C ASP A 310 8.58 12.48 12.81
N ILE A 311 7.69 11.76 13.50
CA ILE A 311 7.35 11.98 14.91
C ILE A 311 7.95 10.85 15.72
N ALA A 312 8.96 11.15 16.53
CA ALA A 312 9.67 10.17 17.35
C ALA A 312 9.50 10.45 18.84
N PHE A 313 8.80 9.56 19.55
CA PHE A 313 8.65 9.57 21.00
C PHE A 313 8.60 8.12 21.50
N PRO A 314 9.21 7.79 22.66
CA PRO A 314 9.15 6.41 23.17
C PRO A 314 7.70 5.92 23.35
N ARG A 315 6.80 6.80 23.79
CA ARG A 315 5.38 6.47 23.95
C ARG A 315 4.46 7.56 23.43
N ILE A 316 3.46 7.17 22.64
CA ILE A 316 2.42 8.08 22.14
C ILE A 316 1.03 7.53 22.52
N GLU A 317 0.20 8.38 23.11
CA GLU A 317 -1.18 8.05 23.46
C GLU A 317 -2.14 9.02 22.76
N ILE A 318 -3.01 8.49 21.90
CA ILE A 318 -4.09 9.24 21.25
C ILE A 318 -5.41 8.72 21.84
N THR A 319 -6.08 9.52 22.66
CA THR A 319 -7.24 9.09 23.46
C THR A 319 -8.37 10.12 23.43
N ASP A 320 -9.49 9.80 24.09
CA ASP A 320 -10.61 10.71 24.34
C ASP A 320 -11.15 11.39 23.06
N SER A 321 -11.31 10.59 21.99
CA SER A 321 -11.78 11.04 20.69
C SER A 321 -10.91 12.11 20.02
N ALA A 322 -9.61 12.15 20.32
CA ALA A 322 -8.65 12.97 19.60
C ALA A 322 -8.46 12.47 18.16
N ARG A 323 -8.34 13.40 17.21
CA ARG A 323 -8.03 13.12 15.81
C ARG A 323 -6.69 13.74 15.43
N VAL A 324 -5.75 12.93 14.99
CA VAL A 324 -4.43 13.37 14.51
C VAL A 324 -4.40 13.24 12.99
N THR A 325 -3.93 14.25 12.27
CA THR A 325 -3.85 14.24 10.79
C THR A 325 -2.53 14.81 10.29
N PRO A 326 -1.97 14.32 9.16
CA PRO A 326 -0.85 14.95 8.49
C PRO A 326 -1.20 16.32 7.92
N PHE A 327 -0.16 17.11 7.65
CA PHE A 327 -0.33 18.43 7.09
C PHE A 327 -0.83 18.37 5.64
N VAL A 328 -1.64 19.35 5.21
CA VAL A 328 -2.26 19.34 3.87
C VAL A 328 -1.22 19.34 2.73
N ASN A 329 -0.05 19.95 2.96
CA ASN A 329 1.04 19.99 1.96
C ASN A 329 2.11 18.92 2.20
N ASP A 330 2.02 18.18 3.30
CA ASP A 330 2.83 17.00 3.58
C ASP A 330 1.92 15.90 4.13
N PRO A 331 1.22 15.18 3.23
CA PRO A 331 0.21 14.21 3.58
C PRO A 331 0.79 12.87 4.02
N SER A 332 2.09 12.84 4.33
CA SER A 332 2.78 11.72 4.92
C SER A 332 3.02 11.97 6.41
N LEU A 333 2.75 10.95 7.23
CA LEU A 333 3.06 10.96 8.66
C LEU A 333 3.75 9.65 9.01
N HIS A 334 4.99 9.75 9.50
CA HIS A 334 5.74 8.62 10.04
C HIS A 334 5.81 8.73 11.56
N ILE A 335 5.19 7.78 12.26
CA ILE A 335 5.31 7.67 13.71
C ILE A 335 6.36 6.61 14.03
N ILE A 336 7.33 6.99 14.85
CA ILE A 336 8.36 6.12 15.40
C ILE A 336 8.20 6.14 16.93
N ALA A 337 7.89 4.99 17.52
CA ALA A 337 7.74 4.86 18.96
C ALA A 337 8.10 3.47 19.45
N ASP A 338 8.27 3.30 20.75
CA ASP A 338 8.32 1.97 21.35
C ASP A 338 6.88 1.48 21.60
N GLU A 339 6.01 2.37 22.08
CA GLU A 339 4.59 2.11 22.29
C GLU A 339 3.68 3.17 21.64
N LEU A 340 2.63 2.73 20.94
CA LEU A 340 1.57 3.60 20.43
C LEU A 340 0.19 3.07 20.82
N VAL A 341 -0.62 3.93 21.44
CA VAL A 341 -2.01 3.64 21.82
C VAL A 341 -2.96 4.55 21.03
N VAL A 342 -3.87 3.95 20.26
CA VAL A 342 -5.01 4.63 19.63
C VAL A 342 -6.28 4.17 20.34
N GLY A 343 -6.73 4.93 21.33
CA GLY A 343 -7.87 4.60 22.19
C GLY A 343 -9.22 4.61 21.46
N SER A 344 -10.26 4.10 22.12
CA SER A 344 -11.62 4.09 21.58
C SER A 344 -12.09 5.49 21.18
N GLY A 345 -12.60 5.62 19.96
CA GLY A 345 -13.07 6.89 19.38
C GLY A 345 -11.96 7.82 18.90
N ALA A 346 -10.69 7.54 19.22
CA ALA A 346 -9.55 8.28 18.67
C ALA A 346 -9.27 7.88 17.21
N GLU A 347 -8.72 8.81 16.43
CA GLU A 347 -8.43 8.61 15.02
C GLU A 347 -7.04 9.11 14.65
N LEU A 348 -6.25 8.26 13.99
CA LEU A 348 -5.07 8.67 13.24
C LEU A 348 -5.41 8.68 11.75
N SER A 349 -5.51 9.87 11.14
CA SER A 349 -6.24 10.06 9.89
C SER A 349 -5.44 10.79 8.82
N ALA A 350 -5.08 10.11 7.75
CA ALA A 350 -4.67 10.69 6.47
C ALA A 350 -5.81 10.68 5.44
N ALA A 351 -7.07 10.58 5.87
CA ALA A 351 -8.21 10.53 4.97
C ALA A 351 -8.34 11.81 4.10
N ALA A 352 -8.58 11.64 2.80
CA ALA A 352 -8.68 12.72 1.81
C ALA A 352 -7.47 13.68 1.77
N ARG A 353 -6.28 13.23 2.21
CA ARG A 353 -5.03 14.01 2.20
C ARG A 353 -4.11 13.73 1.01
N GLY A 354 -4.43 12.75 0.18
CA GLY A 354 -3.65 12.39 -1.01
C GLY A 354 -3.73 13.40 -2.14
N PHE A 355 -3.60 12.93 -3.38
CA PHE A 355 -3.65 13.83 -4.53
C PHE A 355 -4.98 14.58 -4.61
N ALA A 356 -4.89 15.85 -5.00
CA ALA A 356 -6.05 16.72 -5.20
C ALA A 356 -7.00 16.18 -6.30
N PRO A 357 -8.26 16.64 -6.35
CA PRO A 357 -9.22 16.21 -7.37
C PRO A 357 -8.68 16.30 -8.79
N GLY A 358 -8.82 15.22 -9.57
CA GLY A 358 -8.34 15.10 -10.95
C GLY A 358 -6.82 14.98 -11.10
N VAL A 359 -6.07 14.86 -10.00
CA VAL A 359 -4.61 14.73 -9.97
C VAL A 359 -4.20 13.34 -9.47
N GLY A 360 -3.03 12.86 -9.92
CA GLY A 360 -2.41 11.62 -9.47
C GLY A 360 -2.21 10.61 -10.60
N PRO A 361 -1.34 9.60 -10.43
CA PRO A 361 -1.08 8.58 -11.47
C PRO A 361 -2.32 7.76 -11.85
N GLY A 362 -3.22 7.60 -10.88
CA GLY A 362 -4.49 6.90 -10.97
C GLY A 362 -5.68 7.76 -11.43
N SER A 363 -5.45 9.01 -11.84
CA SER A 363 -6.52 9.94 -12.23
C SER A 363 -7.04 9.60 -13.64
N GLY A 364 -8.29 9.12 -13.72
CA GLY A 364 -8.94 8.75 -14.98
C GLY A 364 -9.41 9.95 -15.81
N SER A 365 -10.39 9.77 -16.70
CA SER A 365 -10.98 10.88 -17.48
C SER A 365 -12.50 10.96 -17.34
N GLY A 366 -13.06 12.15 -17.54
CA GLY A 366 -14.52 12.37 -17.47
C GLY A 366 -15.07 12.25 -16.06
N HIS A 367 -15.77 11.15 -15.76
CA HIS A 367 -16.45 10.93 -14.48
C HIS A 367 -15.72 9.90 -13.59
N ALA A 368 -14.45 9.61 -13.90
CA ALA A 368 -13.68 8.55 -13.29
C ALA A 368 -13.44 8.75 -11.79
N GLY A 369 -13.50 7.64 -11.05
CA GLY A 369 -12.97 7.59 -9.70
C GLY A 369 -11.44 7.51 -9.72
N GLY A 370 -10.80 7.96 -8.66
CA GLY A 370 -9.36 7.79 -8.49
C GLY A 370 -9.00 6.31 -8.38
N THR A 371 -7.87 5.93 -8.98
CA THR A 371 -7.26 4.59 -8.85
C THR A 371 -6.08 4.63 -7.90
N HIS A 372 -5.84 3.53 -7.18
CA HIS A 372 -4.57 3.30 -6.50
C HIS A 372 -4.16 1.84 -6.62
N CYS A 373 -4.63 0.95 -5.73
CA CYS A 373 -4.51 -0.49 -5.94
C CYS A 373 -5.76 -1.04 -6.65
N GLY A 374 -6.93 -0.77 -6.09
CA GLY A 374 -8.19 -1.02 -6.79
C GLY A 374 -8.39 -0.01 -7.92
N SER A 375 -8.97 -0.44 -9.05
CA SER A 375 -9.37 0.48 -10.10
C SER A 375 -10.59 1.29 -9.67
N GLY A 376 -10.51 2.61 -9.85
CA GLY A 376 -11.67 3.47 -9.76
C GLY A 376 -12.72 3.08 -10.81
N GLY A 377 -13.99 3.41 -10.57
CA GLY A 377 -15.02 3.18 -11.59
C GLY A 377 -14.84 4.10 -12.81
N ARG A 378 -15.32 3.65 -13.98
CA ARG A 378 -15.42 4.37 -15.28
C ARG A 378 -14.13 5.05 -15.75
N ASN A 379 -13.45 4.49 -16.76
CA ASN A 379 -12.25 5.09 -17.39
C ASN A 379 -11.10 5.38 -16.41
N ALA A 380 -10.91 4.51 -15.42
CA ALA A 380 -9.76 4.50 -14.53
C ALA A 380 -8.47 4.11 -15.27
N THR A 381 -7.33 4.59 -14.76
CA THR A 381 -5.99 4.21 -15.22
C THR A 381 -5.47 2.98 -14.45
N LEU A 382 -4.22 2.58 -14.72
CA LEU A 382 -3.61 1.40 -14.09
C LEU A 382 -3.31 1.64 -12.60
N PRO A 383 -3.38 0.59 -11.76
CA PRO A 383 -2.87 0.63 -10.40
C PRO A 383 -1.38 0.93 -10.31
N TYR A 384 -0.95 1.47 -9.17
CA TYR A 384 0.43 1.87 -8.90
C TYR A 384 0.80 1.70 -7.42
N GLY A 385 2.09 1.77 -7.12
CA GLY A 385 2.65 1.60 -5.77
C GLY A 385 3.21 0.20 -5.50
N ASP A 386 4.08 0.10 -4.49
CA ASP A 386 4.60 -1.17 -3.98
C ASP A 386 3.54 -1.84 -3.08
N ILE A 387 3.38 -3.16 -3.20
CA ILE A 387 2.40 -3.92 -2.41
C ILE A 387 2.94 -4.31 -1.04
N LEU A 388 4.24 -4.61 -0.96
CA LEU A 388 4.93 -4.98 0.27
C LEU A 388 5.24 -3.76 1.12
N MET A 389 5.57 -2.64 0.49
CA MET A 389 5.97 -1.39 1.16
C MET A 389 5.11 -0.21 0.68
N PRO A 390 3.82 -0.14 1.06
CA PRO A 390 2.93 0.91 0.58
C PRO A 390 3.34 2.28 1.14
N ASP A 391 3.83 3.17 0.27
CA ASP A 391 4.31 4.51 0.61
C ASP A 391 3.71 5.62 -0.27
N GLN A 392 2.76 5.29 -1.15
CA GLN A 392 2.23 6.21 -2.15
C GLN A 392 0.82 6.70 -1.79
N MET A 393 0.55 7.97 -2.07
CA MET A 393 -0.77 8.57 -1.89
C MET A 393 -1.77 8.02 -2.91
N GLY A 394 -3.04 7.97 -2.52
CA GLY A 394 -4.16 7.69 -3.42
C GLY A 394 -4.44 8.86 -4.38
N SER A 395 -4.89 8.54 -5.60
CA SER A 395 -5.22 9.54 -6.63
C SER A 395 -6.57 10.21 -6.37
N GLY A 396 -6.71 11.47 -6.78
CA GLY A 396 -7.98 12.18 -6.72
C GLY A 396 -8.95 11.73 -7.81
N GLY A 397 -10.25 11.74 -7.49
CA GLY A 397 -11.31 11.48 -8.47
C GLY A 397 -11.55 12.70 -9.36
N GLN A 398 -12.11 12.48 -10.55
CA GLN A 398 -12.26 13.54 -11.55
C GLN A 398 -13.38 14.53 -11.24
N SER A 399 -13.13 15.80 -11.59
CA SER A 399 -14.13 16.87 -11.56
C SER A 399 -14.76 17.05 -12.94
N TRP A 400 -16.06 17.37 -13.00
CA TRP A 400 -16.72 17.79 -14.24
C TRP A 400 -17.50 19.11 -14.05
N THR A 401 -18.01 19.71 -15.13
CA THR A 401 -18.61 21.06 -15.20
C THR A 401 -19.49 21.51 -14.02
N ASN A 402 -20.20 20.61 -13.31
CA ASN A 402 -21.02 20.96 -12.14
C ASN A 402 -20.78 20.05 -10.91
N ALA A 403 -19.69 19.30 -10.86
CA ALA A 403 -19.39 18.37 -9.78
C ALA A 403 -17.89 18.29 -9.50
N GLN A 404 -17.48 18.64 -8.29
CA GLN A 404 -16.10 18.55 -7.84
C GLN A 404 -15.76 17.10 -7.50
N GLY A 405 -14.63 16.60 -8.00
CA GLY A 405 -14.07 15.31 -7.60
C GLY A 405 -13.46 15.38 -6.20
N ALA A 406 -13.23 14.24 -5.58
CA ALA A 406 -12.65 14.19 -4.24
C ALA A 406 -11.14 13.93 -4.27
N ALA A 407 -10.43 14.37 -3.23
CA ALA A 407 -9.01 14.04 -3.04
C ALA A 407 -8.82 12.57 -2.65
N GLY A 408 -7.69 11.97 -3.03
CA GLY A 408 -7.34 10.61 -2.59
C GLY A 408 -6.90 10.56 -1.13
N GLY A 409 -6.62 9.36 -0.60
CA GLY A 409 -6.06 9.16 0.74
C GLY A 409 -4.56 9.45 0.82
N GLY A 410 -4.08 9.92 1.98
CA GLY A 410 -2.66 10.19 2.24
C GLY A 410 -1.86 8.94 2.64
N VAL A 411 -0.74 9.14 3.32
CA VAL A 411 0.19 8.07 3.70
C VAL A 411 0.42 8.07 5.21
N LEU A 412 0.25 6.91 5.85
CA LEU A 412 0.60 6.68 7.24
C LEU A 412 1.65 5.58 7.33
N ARG A 413 2.78 5.86 7.97
CA ARG A 413 3.79 4.87 8.32
C ARG A 413 3.94 4.79 9.84
N LEU A 414 3.86 3.60 10.41
CA LEU A 414 4.04 3.36 11.83
C LEU A 414 5.19 2.37 12.00
N THR A 415 6.24 2.76 12.72
CA THR A 415 7.36 1.90 13.11
C THR A 415 7.39 1.86 14.63
N ILE A 416 6.82 0.79 15.21
CA ILE A 416 6.55 0.66 16.63
C ILE A 416 7.37 -0.48 17.21
N ALA A 417 8.38 -0.21 18.03
CA ALA A 417 9.34 -1.24 18.45
C ALA A 417 8.68 -2.35 19.27
N ASP A 418 7.81 -2.00 20.23
CA ASP A 418 7.27 -2.95 21.20
C ASP A 418 5.78 -3.24 20.97
N SER A 419 4.88 -2.29 21.20
CA SER A 419 3.43 -2.56 21.13
C SER A 419 2.59 -1.45 20.49
N LEU A 420 1.69 -1.86 19.61
CA LEU A 420 0.69 -1.02 18.97
C LEU A 420 -0.71 -1.48 19.39
N GLU A 421 -1.37 -0.72 20.26
CA GLU A 421 -2.74 -0.97 20.70
C GLU A 421 -3.73 -0.08 19.94
N ILE A 422 -4.66 -0.70 19.19
CA ILE A 422 -5.67 0.01 18.39
C ILE A 422 -7.06 -0.42 18.86
N ASN A 423 -7.75 0.48 19.56
CA ASN A 423 -9.18 0.38 19.87
C ASN A 423 -10.00 1.46 19.13
N GLY A 424 -9.33 2.44 18.52
CA GLY A 424 -9.92 3.46 17.65
C GLY A 424 -9.74 3.13 16.17
N THR A 425 -9.45 4.15 15.36
CA THR A 425 -9.32 4.01 13.90
C THR A 425 -8.00 4.60 13.40
N ILE A 426 -7.29 3.86 12.55
CA ILE A 426 -6.19 4.37 11.73
C ILE A 426 -6.67 4.38 10.27
N THR A 427 -6.64 5.51 9.58
CA THR A 427 -7.32 5.63 8.28
C THR A 427 -6.59 6.49 7.27
N ALA A 428 -6.60 6.04 6.02
CA ALA A 428 -6.14 6.75 4.83
C ALA A 428 -7.20 6.66 3.72
N ARG A 429 -8.49 6.74 4.07
CA ARG A 429 -9.59 6.66 3.10
C ARG A 429 -9.53 7.77 2.03
N GLY A 430 -9.97 7.44 0.82
CA GLY A 430 -10.25 8.43 -0.21
C GLY A 430 -11.43 9.32 0.15
N GLY A 431 -11.43 10.57 -0.31
CA GLY A 431 -12.54 11.49 -0.09
C GLY A 431 -13.77 11.14 -0.95
N SER A 432 -14.94 11.57 -0.50
CA SER A 432 -16.22 11.44 -1.21
C SER A 432 -16.78 12.82 -1.56
N ASP A 433 -17.25 12.99 -2.80
CA ASP A 433 -17.85 14.26 -3.27
C ASP A 433 -18.87 13.99 -4.40
N ARG A 434 -19.35 15.02 -5.10
CA ARG A 434 -20.32 14.91 -6.20
C ARG A 434 -19.72 14.34 -7.49
N GLY A 435 -18.44 14.61 -7.74
CA GLY A 435 -17.67 14.10 -8.87
C GLY A 435 -17.17 12.68 -8.60
N GLY A 436 -16.03 12.32 -9.17
CA GLY A 436 -15.39 11.03 -8.89
C GLY A 436 -14.89 10.95 -7.44
N GLY A 437 -15.10 9.80 -6.78
CA GLY A 437 -14.52 9.50 -5.47
C GLY A 437 -13.00 9.36 -5.56
N GLY A 438 -12.28 9.80 -4.53
CA GLY A 438 -10.83 9.65 -4.45
C GLY A 438 -10.43 8.21 -4.10
N ALA A 439 -9.26 7.76 -4.56
CA ALA A 439 -8.74 6.44 -4.20
C ALA A 439 -8.28 6.41 -2.73
N GLY A 440 -8.29 5.22 -2.13
CA GLY A 440 -7.65 4.99 -0.84
C GLY A 440 -6.13 5.21 -0.89
N GLY A 441 -5.56 5.62 0.25
CA GLY A 441 -4.12 5.89 0.42
C GLY A 441 -3.28 4.66 0.75
N SER A 442 -2.17 4.88 1.45
CA SER A 442 -1.26 3.83 1.92
C SER A 442 -1.14 3.84 3.44
N ILE A 443 -1.19 2.67 4.06
CA ILE A 443 -0.88 2.48 5.48
C ILE A 443 0.15 1.35 5.60
N LEU A 444 1.31 1.66 6.16
CA LEU A 444 2.35 0.69 6.51
C LEU A 444 2.52 0.66 8.03
N VAL A 445 2.38 -0.52 8.61
CA VAL A 445 2.57 -0.77 10.05
C VAL A 445 3.65 -1.83 10.22
N GLU A 446 4.72 -1.46 10.91
CA GLU A 446 5.78 -2.35 11.39
C GLU A 446 5.72 -2.27 12.91
N CYS A 447 5.36 -3.38 13.59
CA CYS A 447 5.22 -3.38 15.04
C CYS A 447 5.75 -4.66 15.70
N GLY A 448 6.22 -4.58 16.95
CA GLY A 448 6.49 -5.77 17.75
C GLY A 448 5.23 -6.61 17.96
N GLN A 449 4.28 -6.09 18.75
CA GLN A 449 2.98 -6.68 19.01
C GLN A 449 1.83 -5.78 18.53
N LEU A 450 0.85 -6.37 17.83
CA LEU A 450 -0.41 -5.71 17.51
C LEU A 450 -1.49 -6.13 18.51
N LEU A 451 -2.18 -5.17 19.13
CA LEU A 451 -3.21 -5.38 20.16
C LEU A 451 -4.48 -4.56 19.86
N GLY A 452 -5.59 -4.93 20.49
CA GLY A 452 -6.85 -4.17 20.47
C GLY A 452 -7.90 -4.71 19.49
N SER A 453 -8.99 -3.97 19.30
CA SER A 453 -10.15 -4.37 18.49
C SER A 453 -10.66 -3.27 17.53
N GLY A 454 -9.83 -2.28 17.24
CA GLY A 454 -10.13 -1.17 16.35
C GLY A 454 -9.95 -1.53 14.87
N GLU A 455 -9.75 -0.52 14.03
CA GLU A 455 -9.69 -0.70 12.57
C GLU A 455 -8.52 0.04 11.93
N ILE A 456 -7.95 -0.55 10.87
CA ILE A 456 -7.00 0.08 9.96
C ILE A 456 -7.61 0.10 8.55
N VAL A 457 -7.82 1.28 7.99
CA VAL A 457 -8.65 1.43 6.77
C VAL A 457 -8.06 2.33 5.69
N ALA A 458 -7.93 1.83 4.48
CA ALA A 458 -7.55 2.58 3.28
C ALA A 458 -8.57 2.44 2.15
N ASP A 459 -9.88 2.49 2.45
CA ASP A 459 -10.92 2.34 1.42
C ASP A 459 -10.99 3.51 0.44
N GLY A 460 -11.50 3.25 -0.76
CA GLY A 460 -11.85 4.27 -1.75
C GLY A 460 -13.07 5.11 -1.33
N GLY A 461 -13.08 6.36 -1.76
CA GLY A 461 -14.23 7.25 -1.57
C GLY A 461 -15.32 7.02 -2.62
N PHE A 462 -16.51 7.57 -2.39
CA PHE A 462 -17.67 7.38 -3.26
C PHE A 462 -18.13 8.69 -3.92
N SER A 463 -18.78 8.56 -5.08
CA SER A 463 -19.56 9.66 -5.64
C SER A 463 -20.95 9.71 -5.01
N THR A 464 -21.43 10.91 -4.70
CA THR A 464 -22.80 11.16 -4.22
C THR A 464 -23.83 11.28 -5.36
N THR A 465 -23.41 11.15 -6.62
CA THR A 465 -24.29 11.22 -7.81
C THR A 465 -24.20 9.93 -8.63
N ASP A 466 -25.28 9.56 -9.32
CA ASP A 466 -25.31 8.37 -10.21
C ASP A 466 -24.36 8.48 -11.42
N SER A 467 -23.94 9.70 -11.72
CA SER A 467 -23.04 10.05 -12.82
C SER A 467 -21.56 9.96 -12.45
N GLY A 468 -21.19 10.09 -11.18
CA GLY A 468 -19.79 9.99 -10.75
C GLY A 468 -19.42 8.55 -10.39
N ALA A 469 -18.16 8.20 -10.59
CA ALA A 469 -17.65 6.87 -10.25
C ALA A 469 -16.93 6.85 -8.90
N HIS A 470 -16.88 5.68 -8.29
CA HIS A 470 -16.26 5.45 -6.99
C HIS A 470 -14.74 5.29 -7.12
N GLY A 471 -13.99 5.74 -6.12
CA GLY A 471 -12.56 5.54 -6.04
C GLY A 471 -12.21 4.10 -5.67
N GLY A 472 -11.10 3.60 -6.18
CA GLY A 472 -10.60 2.27 -5.84
C GLY A 472 -9.96 2.22 -4.45
N GLY A 473 -9.88 1.00 -3.90
CA GLY A 473 -9.22 0.75 -2.62
C GLY A 473 -7.73 1.04 -2.64
N GLY A 474 -7.21 1.43 -1.47
CA GLY A 474 -5.81 1.75 -1.21
C GLY A 474 -4.96 0.52 -0.88
N ARG A 475 -3.92 0.71 -0.07
CA ARG A 475 -3.02 -0.38 0.36
C ARG A 475 -2.83 -0.33 1.87
N VAL A 476 -2.95 -1.48 2.53
CA VAL A 476 -2.63 -1.64 3.95
C VAL A 476 -1.65 -2.79 4.09
N ALA A 477 -0.52 -2.57 4.74
CA ALA A 477 0.44 -3.61 5.09
C ALA A 477 0.73 -3.57 6.60
N VAL A 478 0.59 -4.71 7.26
CA VAL A 478 0.83 -4.87 8.69
C VAL A 478 1.81 -6.02 8.93
N TYR A 479 2.98 -5.69 9.46
CA TYR A 479 4.02 -6.62 9.85
C TYR A 479 4.17 -6.59 11.37
N ALA A 480 3.62 -7.60 12.04
CA ALA A 480 3.87 -7.85 13.45
C ALA A 480 4.99 -8.89 13.60
N ASP A 481 5.85 -8.70 14.61
CA ASP A 481 6.90 -9.66 14.95
C ASP A 481 6.38 -10.77 15.88
N GLU A 482 5.37 -10.48 16.68
CA GLU A 482 4.70 -11.42 17.58
C GLU A 482 3.18 -11.36 17.46
N SER A 483 2.52 -12.52 17.60
CA SER A 483 1.07 -12.61 17.57
C SER A 483 0.47 -12.04 18.85
N GLY A 484 0.07 -10.77 18.83
CA GLY A 484 -0.68 -10.16 19.92
C GLY A 484 -2.15 -10.62 19.94
N ALA A 485 -2.84 -10.38 21.06
CA ALA A 485 -4.28 -10.61 21.18
C ALA A 485 -5.07 -9.51 20.44
N SER A 486 -4.97 -9.51 19.12
CA SER A 486 -5.60 -8.51 18.25
C SER A 486 -6.84 -9.07 17.56
N ALA A 487 -7.91 -8.27 17.62
CA ALA A 487 -9.09 -8.38 16.77
C ALA A 487 -9.18 -7.16 15.82
N VAL A 488 -8.06 -6.49 15.54
CA VAL A 488 -8.01 -5.33 14.66
C VAL A 488 -8.46 -5.74 13.25
N THR A 489 -9.42 -5.00 12.70
CA THR A 489 -9.91 -5.23 11.35
C THR A 489 -9.10 -4.43 10.34
N LEU A 490 -8.85 -5.01 9.17
CA LEU A 490 -8.18 -4.36 8.05
C LEU A 490 -9.16 -4.18 6.90
N SER A 491 -9.15 -3.02 6.25
CA SER A 491 -10.01 -2.74 5.10
C SER A 491 -9.30 -1.91 4.04
N ALA A 492 -9.44 -2.30 2.79
CA ALA A 492 -9.00 -1.54 1.63
C ALA A 492 -10.01 -1.68 0.49
N ALA A 493 -11.30 -1.68 0.77
CA ALA A 493 -12.35 -1.89 -0.22
C ALA A 493 -12.45 -0.70 -1.21
N GLY A 494 -13.00 -0.95 -2.39
CA GLY A 494 -13.43 0.12 -3.30
C GLY A 494 -14.61 0.91 -2.72
N GLY A 495 -14.80 2.14 -3.19
CA GLY A 495 -15.96 2.94 -2.80
C GLY A 495 -17.28 2.29 -3.24
N PHE A 496 -18.32 2.47 -2.43
CA PHE A 496 -19.64 1.83 -2.59
C PHE A 496 -20.74 2.82 -3.08
N ASN A 497 -21.77 2.31 -3.76
CA ASN A 497 -23.10 2.87 -4.18
C ASN A 497 -23.47 2.41 -5.62
N ASN A 498 -24.19 3.20 -6.44
CA ASN A 498 -24.71 2.83 -7.79
C ASN A 498 -23.63 2.55 -8.88
N GLY A 499 -22.39 2.27 -8.48
CA GLY A 499 -21.28 1.88 -9.33
C GLY A 499 -20.26 1.03 -8.56
N SER A 500 -19.28 0.48 -9.28
CA SER A 500 -18.32 -0.47 -8.71
C SER A 500 -16.88 0.06 -8.80
N ALA A 501 -16.12 -0.09 -7.72
CA ALA A 501 -14.68 0.13 -7.69
C ALA A 501 -13.96 -1.09 -7.09
N GLY A 502 -12.72 -1.33 -7.53
CA GLY A 502 -11.94 -2.49 -7.13
C GLY A 502 -11.45 -2.41 -5.69
N ALA A 503 -11.23 -3.58 -5.09
CA ALA A 503 -10.53 -3.71 -3.82
C ALA A 503 -9.07 -3.31 -3.98
N GLY A 504 -8.53 -2.74 -2.93
CA GLY A 504 -7.12 -2.57 -2.68
C GLY A 504 -6.48 -3.84 -2.13
N SER A 505 -5.23 -3.73 -1.70
CA SER A 505 -4.45 -4.85 -1.15
C SER A 505 -4.31 -4.76 0.36
N LEU A 506 -4.49 -5.88 1.04
CA LEU A 506 -4.18 -6.07 2.46
C LEU A 506 -3.04 -7.05 2.59
N ILE A 507 -1.97 -6.66 3.29
CA ILE A 507 -0.90 -7.57 3.70
C ILE A 507 -0.93 -7.70 5.22
N SER A 508 -0.84 -8.94 5.68
CA SER A 508 -0.67 -9.24 7.09
C SER A 508 0.38 -10.32 7.32
N ARG A 509 1.21 -10.08 8.34
CA ARG A 509 2.05 -11.07 9.00
C ARG A 509 1.83 -10.92 10.50
N SER A 510 1.36 -11.97 11.15
CA SER A 510 1.03 -11.95 12.58
C SER A 510 2.21 -12.28 13.49
N SER A 511 3.30 -12.86 12.98
CA SER A 511 4.55 -13.06 13.71
C SER A 511 5.72 -13.26 12.74
N ALA A 512 6.96 -13.15 13.21
CA ALA A 512 8.16 -13.37 12.38
C ALA A 512 8.26 -14.79 11.80
N ASP A 513 7.66 -15.78 12.46
CA ASP A 513 7.58 -17.17 12.02
C ASP A 513 6.39 -17.44 11.08
N ASP A 514 5.43 -16.51 10.99
CA ASP A 514 4.30 -16.61 10.06
C ASP A 514 4.71 -16.20 8.65
N GLY A 515 4.12 -16.89 7.68
CA GLY A 515 4.16 -16.48 6.28
C GLY A 515 3.34 -15.21 6.02
N VAL A 516 3.69 -14.50 4.95
CA VAL A 516 2.98 -13.29 4.51
C VAL A 516 1.68 -13.67 3.81
N THR A 517 0.55 -13.17 4.32
CA THR A 517 -0.76 -13.31 3.67
C THR A 517 -1.10 -12.05 2.88
N LEU A 518 -1.44 -12.22 1.60
CA LEU A 518 -2.04 -11.18 0.77
C LEU A 518 -3.54 -11.43 0.64
N THR A 519 -4.35 -10.45 1.02
CA THR A 519 -5.80 -10.50 0.94
C THR A 519 -6.33 -9.37 0.05
N PHE A 520 -7.20 -9.73 -0.89
CA PHE A 520 -8.07 -8.80 -1.60
C PHE A 520 -9.51 -9.03 -1.12
N ASP A 521 -10.06 -8.03 -0.44
CA ASP A 521 -11.41 -8.09 0.11
C ASP A 521 -12.16 -6.82 -0.27
N ASN A 522 -13.25 -6.96 -1.05
CA ASN A 522 -14.05 -5.82 -1.48
C ASN A 522 -15.28 -5.60 -0.60
N HIS A 523 -15.40 -6.29 0.53
CA HIS A 523 -16.46 -6.11 1.54
C HIS A 523 -17.88 -6.15 0.95
N GLY A 524 -18.09 -6.97 -0.08
CA GLY A 524 -19.38 -7.12 -0.77
C GLY A 524 -19.66 -6.07 -1.85
N VAL A 525 -18.68 -5.26 -2.25
CA VAL A 525 -18.77 -4.40 -3.44
C VAL A 525 -18.50 -5.26 -4.68
N TYR A 526 -19.51 -5.45 -5.54
CA TYR A 526 -19.42 -6.31 -6.72
C TYR A 526 -19.09 -5.52 -7.99
N GLY A 527 -18.34 -6.15 -8.89
CA GLY A 527 -18.12 -5.67 -10.27
C GLY A 527 -16.92 -4.72 -10.45
N GLY A 528 -16.28 -4.30 -9.35
CA GLY A 528 -15.08 -3.47 -9.38
C GLY A 528 -13.86 -4.33 -9.67
N VAL A 529 -12.94 -3.83 -10.51
CA VAL A 529 -11.74 -4.57 -10.92
C VAL A 529 -10.56 -4.21 -10.04
N THR A 530 -9.88 -5.21 -9.50
CA THR A 530 -8.53 -5.09 -8.95
C THR A 530 -7.58 -5.64 -9.99
N GLU A 531 -6.68 -4.81 -10.52
CA GLU A 531 -5.79 -5.25 -11.60
C GLU A 531 -4.50 -5.87 -11.03
N TRP A 532 -4.02 -6.94 -11.65
CA TRP A 532 -2.83 -7.71 -11.29
C TRP A 532 -2.13 -8.25 -12.54
N SER A 533 -0.80 -8.31 -12.54
CA SER A 533 -0.04 -8.89 -13.66
C SER A 533 0.94 -9.94 -13.17
N THR A 534 2.00 -9.53 -12.49
CA THR A 534 2.97 -10.41 -11.85
C THR A 534 3.48 -9.72 -10.59
N GLY A 535 3.66 -10.49 -9.52
CA GLY A 535 4.14 -9.99 -8.24
C GLY A 535 5.07 -10.98 -7.53
N PRO A 536 5.50 -10.63 -6.31
CA PRO A 536 6.31 -11.52 -5.48
C PRO A 536 5.54 -12.80 -5.11
N THR A 537 6.23 -13.75 -4.49
CA THR A 537 5.60 -14.95 -3.94
C THR A 537 5.08 -14.67 -2.54
N PHE A 538 3.84 -15.03 -2.26
CA PHE A 538 3.23 -14.92 -0.93
C PHE A 538 3.01 -16.30 -0.33
N ASP A 539 3.02 -16.43 0.99
CA ASP A 539 2.73 -17.71 1.65
C ASP A 539 1.25 -18.07 1.55
N ARG A 540 0.37 -17.07 1.53
CA ARG A 540 -1.06 -17.28 1.33
C ARG A 540 -1.66 -16.13 0.53
N VAL A 541 -2.61 -16.45 -0.36
CA VAL A 541 -3.41 -15.44 -1.05
C VAL A 541 -4.90 -15.70 -0.84
N GLN A 542 -5.67 -14.67 -0.51
CA GLN A 542 -7.12 -14.73 -0.31
C GLN A 542 -7.83 -13.71 -1.20
N ILE A 543 -8.85 -14.15 -1.93
CA ILE A 543 -9.69 -13.32 -2.79
C ILE A 543 -11.13 -13.48 -2.30
N LEU A 544 -11.65 -12.43 -1.65
CA LEU A 544 -12.83 -12.48 -0.80
C LEU A 544 -13.88 -11.41 -1.13
N ASN A 545 -15.13 -11.70 -0.76
CA ASN A 545 -16.29 -10.81 -0.70
C ASN A 545 -16.48 -9.88 -1.91
N GLY A 546 -16.70 -10.46 -3.10
CA GLY A 546 -17.04 -9.73 -4.32
C GLY A 546 -15.83 -9.23 -5.12
N THR A 547 -14.62 -9.62 -4.74
CA THR A 547 -13.40 -9.22 -5.43
C THR A 547 -13.33 -9.82 -6.83
N ARG A 548 -13.03 -8.98 -7.82
CA ARG A 548 -12.70 -9.40 -9.19
C ARG A 548 -11.25 -9.01 -9.49
N LEU A 549 -10.36 -10.00 -9.47
CA LEU A 549 -8.94 -9.83 -9.79
C LEU A 549 -8.73 -10.06 -11.29
N SER A 550 -8.16 -9.11 -12.02
CA SER A 550 -8.03 -9.17 -13.49
C SER A 550 -6.63 -8.79 -14.00
N PRO A 551 -6.24 -9.20 -15.22
CA PRO A 551 -5.01 -8.73 -15.87
C PRO A 551 -5.00 -7.23 -16.14
N THR A 552 -3.90 -6.54 -15.81
CA THR A 552 -3.71 -5.07 -15.93
C THR A 552 -4.10 -4.47 -17.27
N GLY A 553 -4.03 -5.23 -18.34
CA GLY A 553 -4.30 -4.79 -19.70
C GLY A 553 -4.89 -5.90 -20.56
N VAL A 554 -5.31 -5.53 -21.77
CA VAL A 554 -5.65 -6.51 -22.82
C VAL A 554 -4.36 -7.12 -23.33
N GLN A 555 -4.32 -8.44 -23.40
CA GLN A 555 -3.13 -9.24 -23.72
C GLN A 555 -1.98 -9.14 -22.71
N ASP A 556 -2.27 -8.77 -21.46
CA ASP A 556 -1.28 -8.86 -20.38
C ASP A 556 -1.25 -10.26 -19.78
N ASN A 557 -0.06 -10.68 -19.36
CA ASN A 557 0.10 -11.93 -18.61
C ASN A 557 -0.42 -11.75 -17.18
N PHE A 558 -1.24 -12.70 -16.73
CA PHE A 558 -1.60 -12.85 -15.32
C PHE A 558 -0.84 -14.02 -14.72
N ARG A 559 0.00 -13.76 -13.73
CA ARG A 559 0.74 -14.75 -12.95
C ARG A 559 0.63 -14.46 -11.46
N LEU A 560 0.19 -15.45 -10.70
CA LEU A 560 0.14 -15.41 -9.25
C LEU A 560 1.02 -16.53 -8.68
N ASN A 561 2.00 -16.14 -7.84
CA ASN A 561 2.92 -17.06 -7.18
C ASN A 561 2.55 -17.16 -5.70
N VAL A 562 2.26 -18.37 -5.23
CA VAL A 562 1.86 -18.63 -3.84
C VAL A 562 2.64 -19.83 -3.31
N ALA A 563 3.38 -19.68 -2.22
CA ALA A 563 4.14 -20.78 -1.62
C ALA A 563 3.22 -21.76 -0.87
N GLY A 564 2.17 -21.27 -0.21
CA GLY A 564 1.13 -22.05 0.45
C GLY A 564 -0.19 -22.01 -0.32
N ASP A 565 -1.27 -21.60 0.35
CA ASP A 565 -2.64 -21.77 -0.15
C ASP A 565 -3.20 -20.53 -0.87
N LEU A 566 -3.99 -20.77 -1.92
CA LEU A 566 -4.81 -19.77 -2.61
C LEU A 566 -6.29 -20.03 -2.33
N VAL A 567 -7.03 -19.01 -1.87
CA VAL A 567 -8.47 -19.07 -1.65
C VAL A 567 -9.19 -18.08 -2.57
N VAL A 568 -10.18 -18.58 -3.32
CA VAL A 568 -11.16 -17.77 -4.07
C VAL A 568 -12.55 -18.09 -3.54
N ASP A 569 -13.14 -17.16 -2.79
CA ASP A 569 -14.44 -17.39 -2.16
C ASP A 569 -15.60 -17.44 -3.17
N ALA A 570 -16.78 -17.87 -2.72
CA ALA A 570 -17.96 -18.08 -3.57
C ALA A 570 -18.46 -16.82 -4.30
N THR A 571 -18.05 -15.64 -3.85
CA THR A 571 -18.49 -14.35 -4.38
C THR A 571 -17.44 -13.67 -5.24
N SER A 572 -16.23 -14.22 -5.27
CA SER A 572 -15.06 -13.62 -5.89
C SER A 572 -14.60 -14.38 -7.12
N LYS A 573 -13.77 -13.74 -7.93
CA LYS A 573 -13.20 -14.38 -9.11
C LYS A 573 -11.86 -13.82 -9.57
N ILE A 574 -11.10 -14.69 -10.23
CA ILE A 574 -9.98 -14.32 -11.10
C ILE A 574 -10.54 -14.29 -12.52
N ASP A 575 -10.52 -13.12 -13.17
CA ASP A 575 -11.26 -12.86 -14.41
C ASP A 575 -10.37 -12.25 -15.49
N ALA A 576 -10.07 -13.06 -16.49
CA ALA A 576 -9.44 -12.69 -17.75
C ALA A 576 -10.40 -12.79 -18.94
N ASN A 577 -11.71 -12.74 -18.73
CA ASN A 577 -12.70 -12.81 -19.80
C ASN A 577 -12.52 -11.67 -20.81
N GLY A 578 -12.44 -11.98 -22.10
CA GLY A 578 -12.27 -11.00 -23.17
C GLY A 578 -10.95 -10.20 -23.14
N ARG A 579 -10.00 -10.59 -22.29
CA ARG A 579 -8.68 -9.93 -22.13
C ARG A 579 -7.61 -10.51 -23.08
N GLY A 580 -7.99 -11.36 -24.02
CA GLY A 580 -7.12 -11.92 -25.05
C GLY A 580 -7.01 -11.04 -26.29
N PHE A 581 -6.79 -11.64 -27.46
CA PHE A 581 -6.70 -10.85 -28.69
C PHE A 581 -8.05 -10.21 -29.04
N PRO A 582 -8.04 -8.94 -29.48
CA PRO A 582 -9.26 -8.26 -29.87
C PRO A 582 -9.80 -8.81 -31.19
N THR A 583 -11.03 -8.41 -31.53
CA THR A 583 -11.69 -8.68 -32.81
C THR A 583 -10.76 -8.56 -34.01
N THR A 584 -10.81 -9.54 -34.91
CA THR A 584 -9.95 -9.75 -36.10
C THR A 584 -8.48 -10.02 -35.83
N GLN A 585 -8.05 -10.19 -34.57
CA GLN A 585 -6.64 -10.41 -34.22
C GLN A 585 -6.39 -11.76 -33.56
N GLY A 586 -5.12 -12.14 -33.60
CA GLY A 586 -4.58 -13.37 -33.02
C GLY A 586 -4.41 -14.52 -34.03
N PRO A 587 -3.64 -15.56 -33.68
CA PRO A 587 -3.30 -16.67 -34.58
C PRO A 587 -4.51 -17.45 -35.12
N GLY A 588 -5.60 -17.49 -34.35
CA GLY A 588 -6.87 -18.11 -34.70
C GLY A 588 -7.97 -17.09 -34.96
N ALA A 589 -7.67 -15.91 -35.51
CA ALA A 589 -8.70 -14.91 -35.78
C ALA A 589 -9.78 -15.44 -36.72
N GLY A 590 -11.06 -15.21 -36.36
CA GLY A 590 -12.18 -15.56 -37.22
C GLY A 590 -12.21 -14.74 -38.51
N GLY A 591 -12.70 -15.34 -39.60
CA GLY A 591 -12.81 -14.67 -40.89
C GLY A 591 -13.89 -13.58 -40.90
N SER A 592 -13.53 -12.39 -41.38
CA SER A 592 -14.48 -11.29 -41.59
C SER A 592 -15.22 -11.46 -42.92
N THR A 593 -16.47 -10.98 -43.02
CA THR A 593 -17.27 -11.03 -44.26
C THR A 593 -16.89 -9.95 -45.28
N GLY A 594 -15.98 -9.03 -44.91
CA GLY A 594 -15.56 -7.90 -45.76
C GLY A 594 -16.63 -6.84 -46.00
N ASN A 595 -17.85 -7.04 -45.49
CA ASN A 595 -18.98 -6.13 -45.59
C ASN A 595 -19.73 -6.11 -44.25
N THR A 596 -19.67 -4.99 -43.54
CA THR A 596 -20.29 -4.77 -42.22
C THR A 596 -21.82 -4.72 -42.25
N SER A 597 -22.47 -5.02 -43.38
CA SER A 597 -23.93 -5.19 -43.51
C SER A 597 -24.36 -6.65 -43.72
N ILE A 598 -23.42 -7.61 -43.76
CA ILE A 598 -23.69 -9.03 -44.01
C ILE A 598 -23.33 -9.86 -42.77
N TYR A 599 -24.33 -10.55 -42.20
CA TYR A 599 -24.16 -11.49 -41.08
C TYR A 599 -23.25 -12.67 -41.45
N GLY A 600 -22.75 -13.40 -40.46
CA GLY A 600 -21.97 -14.61 -40.73
C GLY A 600 -20.47 -14.43 -40.73
N ALA A 601 -19.95 -13.62 -39.81
CA ALA A 601 -18.52 -13.66 -39.49
C ALA A 601 -18.16 -14.98 -38.79
N GLY A 602 -16.94 -15.46 -38.98
CA GLY A 602 -16.44 -16.66 -38.31
C GLY A 602 -16.03 -16.39 -36.86
N GLY A 603 -16.23 -17.36 -35.98
CA GLY A 603 -15.75 -17.31 -34.59
C GLY A 603 -14.23 -17.44 -34.51
N GLY A 604 -13.63 -16.93 -33.43
CA GLY A 604 -12.20 -17.13 -33.15
C GLY A 604 -11.90 -18.58 -32.76
N GLY A 605 -10.70 -19.07 -33.08
CA GLY A 605 -10.18 -20.36 -32.61
C GLY A 605 -9.07 -20.19 -31.57
N HIS A 606 -8.94 -21.14 -30.65
CA HIS A 606 -7.84 -21.31 -29.67
C HIS A 606 -8.08 -22.65 -29.00
N GLY A 607 -7.13 -23.59 -29.04
CA GLY A 607 -7.39 -24.99 -28.64
C GLY A 607 -8.33 -25.74 -29.60
N GLY A 608 -9.57 -25.29 -29.71
CA GLY A 608 -10.54 -25.69 -30.73
C GLY A 608 -10.64 -24.69 -31.88
N GLN A 609 -11.10 -25.14 -33.05
CA GLN A 609 -11.41 -24.24 -34.17
C GLN A 609 -12.67 -23.42 -33.88
N GLY A 610 -12.70 -22.18 -34.36
CA GLY A 610 -13.92 -21.38 -34.37
C GLY A 610 -14.97 -21.92 -35.33
N GLY A 611 -16.23 -21.62 -35.07
CA GLY A 611 -17.35 -21.92 -35.96
C GLY A 611 -17.34 -21.03 -37.20
N THR A 612 -17.73 -21.57 -38.35
CA THR A 612 -17.93 -20.76 -39.57
C THR A 612 -19.26 -20.03 -39.50
N GLY A 613 -19.26 -18.72 -39.76
CA GLY A 613 -20.50 -17.98 -39.99
C GLY A 613 -21.06 -18.26 -41.38
N ASN A 614 -22.35 -18.04 -41.58
CA ASN A 614 -22.99 -18.16 -42.89
C ASN A 614 -24.16 -17.19 -43.03
N PHE A 615 -24.20 -16.46 -44.14
CA PHE A 615 -25.38 -15.72 -44.60
C PHE A 615 -25.53 -15.89 -46.11
N ALA A 616 -26.52 -16.66 -46.53
CA ALA A 616 -26.83 -16.91 -47.94
C ALA A 616 -25.63 -17.43 -48.77
N GLY A 617 -24.73 -18.21 -48.17
CA GLY A 617 -23.54 -18.77 -48.84
C GLY A 617 -22.31 -17.84 -48.83
N ILE A 618 -22.43 -16.67 -48.19
CA ILE A 618 -21.34 -15.72 -47.95
C ILE A 618 -21.08 -15.75 -46.45
N GLY A 619 -19.89 -16.18 -46.03
CA GLY A 619 -19.58 -16.38 -44.62
C GLY A 619 -18.09 -16.43 -44.35
N GLY A 620 -17.70 -15.89 -43.19
CA GLY A 620 -16.35 -15.92 -42.69
C GLY A 620 -15.98 -17.33 -42.20
N PRO A 621 -14.83 -17.89 -42.63
CA PRO A 621 -14.34 -19.13 -42.05
C PRO A 621 -14.07 -18.95 -40.55
N GLY A 622 -14.32 -19.99 -39.76
CA GLY A 622 -13.91 -20.01 -38.38
C GLY A 622 -12.38 -19.99 -38.26
N GLY A 623 -11.88 -19.40 -37.20
CA GLY A 623 -10.45 -19.31 -36.96
C GLY A 623 -9.81 -20.68 -36.68
N PRO A 624 -8.57 -20.93 -37.13
CA PRO A 624 -7.87 -22.18 -36.84
C PRO A 624 -7.59 -22.33 -35.34
N SER A 625 -7.47 -23.58 -34.90
CA SER A 625 -7.00 -23.94 -33.56
C SER A 625 -5.49 -23.72 -33.45
N TYR A 626 -5.02 -23.28 -32.29
CA TYR A 626 -3.59 -23.16 -31.96
C TYR A 626 -3.39 -23.23 -30.44
N GLY A 627 -2.13 -23.23 -30.02
CA GLY A 627 -1.74 -23.32 -28.61
C GLY A 627 -1.36 -24.75 -28.21
N ASN A 628 -0.69 -24.87 -27.07
CA ASN A 628 -0.24 -26.15 -26.54
C ASN A 628 -1.17 -26.59 -25.41
N ARG A 629 -1.84 -27.74 -25.57
CA ARG A 629 -2.75 -28.31 -24.58
C ARG A 629 -2.05 -28.72 -23.28
N ASP A 630 -0.79 -29.12 -23.35
CA ASP A 630 0.00 -29.49 -22.18
C ASP A 630 0.51 -28.23 -21.45
N TYR A 631 0.70 -27.12 -22.16
CA TYR A 631 1.23 -25.89 -21.58
C TYR A 631 0.54 -24.66 -22.19
N PRO A 632 -0.65 -24.28 -21.70
CA PRO A 632 -1.51 -23.31 -22.35
C PRO A 632 -1.11 -21.87 -22.03
N THR A 633 0.03 -21.42 -22.56
CA THR A 633 0.56 -20.05 -22.37
C THR A 633 0.01 -19.01 -23.34
N THR A 634 -0.86 -19.42 -24.26
CA THR A 634 -1.42 -18.54 -25.29
C THR A 634 -2.80 -18.06 -24.89
N MET A 635 -3.12 -16.82 -25.25
CA MET A 635 -4.45 -16.22 -25.09
C MET A 635 -5.38 -16.63 -26.23
N GLY A 636 -6.68 -16.43 -26.06
CA GLY A 636 -7.71 -16.70 -27.07
C GLY A 636 -7.74 -15.65 -28.19
N SER A 637 -8.11 -16.06 -29.40
CA SER A 637 -8.25 -15.15 -30.55
C SER A 637 -9.61 -14.45 -30.62
N GLY A 638 -9.60 -13.25 -31.22
CA GLY A 638 -10.82 -12.51 -31.52
C GLY A 638 -11.58 -13.11 -32.70
N ALA A 639 -12.87 -12.83 -32.76
CA ALA A 639 -13.75 -13.27 -33.84
C ALA A 639 -13.58 -12.41 -35.10
N GLY A 640 -14.19 -12.84 -36.20
CA GLY A 640 -14.29 -12.04 -37.42
C GLY A 640 -15.22 -10.84 -37.26
N LEU A 641 -15.02 -9.82 -38.10
CA LEU A 641 -15.82 -8.60 -38.08
C LEU A 641 -17.09 -8.74 -38.93
N GLY A 642 -18.26 -8.59 -38.29
CA GLY A 642 -19.58 -8.50 -38.92
C GLY A 642 -20.35 -7.21 -38.54
N PRO A 643 -21.65 -7.12 -38.86
CA PRO A 643 -22.49 -5.96 -38.54
C PRO A 643 -22.63 -5.68 -37.05
N GLY A 644 -22.69 -6.74 -36.23
CA GLY A 644 -22.70 -6.68 -34.76
C GLY A 644 -21.31 -6.56 -34.12
N GLY A 645 -20.25 -6.37 -34.91
CA GLY A 645 -18.87 -6.47 -34.45
C GLY A 645 -18.36 -7.90 -34.38
N GLY A 646 -17.38 -8.15 -33.54
CA GLY A 646 -16.83 -9.48 -33.24
C GLY A 646 -16.43 -9.55 -31.78
N GLY A 647 -16.37 -10.76 -31.23
CA GLY A 647 -15.95 -10.99 -29.86
C GLY A 647 -14.44 -10.93 -29.64
N ASN A 648 -14.01 -10.51 -28.45
CA ASN A 648 -12.60 -10.62 -28.04
C ASN A 648 -12.33 -12.01 -27.47
N GLY A 649 -11.11 -12.52 -27.68
CA GLY A 649 -10.70 -13.79 -27.08
C GLY A 649 -10.47 -13.67 -25.56
N GLY A 650 -10.52 -14.80 -24.86
CA GLY A 650 -10.16 -14.88 -23.44
C GLY A 650 -8.67 -14.66 -23.19
N GLY A 651 -8.31 -14.14 -22.00
CA GLY A 651 -6.93 -13.87 -21.62
C GLY A 651 -6.15 -15.12 -21.20
N TYR A 652 -5.02 -14.92 -20.51
CA TYR A 652 -4.18 -16.00 -19.98
C TYR A 652 -4.01 -15.87 -18.47
N ILE A 653 -4.25 -16.96 -17.73
CA ILE A 653 -4.10 -17.05 -16.28
C ILE A 653 -3.09 -18.14 -15.93
N ARG A 654 -2.05 -17.79 -15.18
CA ARG A 654 -1.10 -18.71 -14.56
C ARG A 654 -1.15 -18.63 -13.03
N LEU A 655 -1.38 -19.77 -12.38
CA LEU A 655 -1.33 -19.90 -10.94
C LEU A 655 -0.23 -20.91 -10.57
N ASP A 656 0.85 -20.44 -9.93
CA ASP A 656 1.89 -21.28 -9.37
C ASP A 656 1.71 -21.33 -7.85
N VAL A 657 1.06 -22.38 -7.35
CA VAL A 657 0.65 -22.54 -5.95
C VAL A 657 1.35 -23.76 -5.34
N GLY A 658 2.05 -23.61 -4.23
CA GLY A 658 2.73 -24.72 -3.55
C GLY A 658 1.76 -25.56 -2.70
N GLY A 659 0.72 -24.94 -2.14
CA GLY A 659 -0.34 -25.57 -1.36
C GLY A 659 -1.61 -25.86 -2.15
N THR A 660 -2.76 -25.64 -1.51
CA THR A 660 -4.08 -25.91 -2.08
C THR A 660 -4.65 -24.67 -2.77
N VAL A 661 -5.24 -24.88 -3.95
CA VAL A 661 -6.11 -23.90 -4.62
C VAL A 661 -7.56 -24.24 -4.27
N LEU A 662 -8.14 -23.49 -3.33
CA LEU A 662 -9.55 -23.60 -2.95
C LEU A 662 -10.39 -22.63 -3.78
N VAL A 663 -11.18 -23.15 -4.71
CA VAL A 663 -12.03 -22.37 -5.62
C VAL A 663 -13.49 -22.64 -5.31
N ASN A 664 -14.14 -21.71 -4.61
CA ASN A 664 -15.59 -21.72 -4.42
C ASN A 664 -16.30 -20.72 -5.35
N GLY A 665 -15.58 -19.69 -5.80
CA GLY A 665 -16.03 -18.72 -6.80
C GLY A 665 -15.65 -19.14 -8.21
N ALA A 666 -14.97 -18.26 -8.96
CA ALA A 666 -14.61 -18.56 -10.34
C ALA A 666 -13.17 -18.18 -10.74
N ILE A 667 -12.59 -18.95 -11.65
CA ILE A 667 -11.36 -18.64 -12.39
C ILE A 667 -11.71 -18.71 -13.88
N GLU A 668 -11.74 -17.57 -14.56
CA GLU A 668 -12.34 -17.47 -15.90
C GLU A 668 -11.42 -16.79 -16.91
N ALA A 669 -11.28 -17.39 -18.09
CA ALA A 669 -10.62 -16.84 -19.26
C ALA A 669 -11.49 -17.06 -20.49
N ASN A 670 -12.78 -16.75 -20.41
CA ASN A 670 -13.74 -16.96 -21.49
C ASN A 670 -13.59 -15.91 -22.60
N GLY A 671 -13.95 -16.29 -23.82
CA GLY A 671 -14.18 -15.33 -24.90
C GLY A 671 -15.40 -14.45 -24.60
N THR A 672 -15.52 -13.31 -25.28
CA THR A 672 -16.69 -12.43 -25.18
C THR A 672 -17.37 -12.25 -26.54
N THR A 673 -18.55 -11.64 -26.52
CA THR A 673 -19.27 -11.13 -27.70
C THR A 673 -19.70 -9.68 -27.46
N GLU A 674 -19.62 -8.85 -28.51
CA GLU A 674 -19.81 -7.40 -28.36
C GLU A 674 -21.27 -6.94 -28.55
N SER A 675 -22.07 -7.59 -29.41
CA SER A 675 -23.51 -7.30 -29.56
C SER A 675 -24.28 -8.38 -30.35
N GLY A 676 -25.61 -8.24 -30.50
CA GLY A 676 -26.42 -9.10 -31.36
C GLY A 676 -25.88 -9.13 -32.79
N ASP A 677 -25.84 -10.32 -33.39
CA ASP A 677 -25.26 -10.61 -34.70
C ASP A 677 -23.72 -10.76 -34.75
N ALA A 678 -23.01 -10.60 -33.62
CA ALA A 678 -21.56 -10.77 -33.53
C ALA A 678 -21.10 -12.24 -33.58
N ALA A 679 -19.89 -12.47 -34.08
CA ALA A 679 -19.20 -13.76 -33.95
C ALA A 679 -18.51 -13.90 -32.58
N GLY A 680 -18.41 -15.14 -32.11
CA GLY A 680 -17.86 -15.48 -30.80
C GLY A 680 -16.34 -15.41 -30.73
N GLY A 681 -15.79 -14.73 -29.72
CA GLY A 681 -14.36 -14.81 -29.39
C GLY A 681 -14.00 -16.18 -28.79
N ALA A 682 -12.77 -16.65 -29.01
CA ALA A 682 -12.33 -17.94 -28.48
C ALA A 682 -12.07 -17.89 -26.96
N GLY A 683 -12.17 -19.02 -26.28
CA GLY A 683 -11.67 -19.17 -24.91
C GLY A 683 -10.17 -18.94 -24.83
N GLY A 684 -9.67 -18.63 -23.63
CA GLY A 684 -8.29 -18.31 -23.33
C GLY A 684 -7.48 -19.48 -22.75
N GLY A 685 -6.33 -19.17 -22.17
CA GLY A 685 -5.44 -20.15 -21.54
C GLY A 685 -5.51 -20.11 -20.00
N ILE A 686 -5.65 -21.26 -19.35
CA ILE A 686 -5.55 -21.38 -17.89
C ILE A 686 -4.54 -22.47 -17.54
N LEU A 687 -3.50 -22.08 -16.80
CA LEU A 687 -2.48 -22.98 -16.27
C LEU A 687 -2.47 -22.89 -14.74
N ILE A 688 -2.76 -24.01 -14.07
CA ILE A 688 -2.74 -24.11 -12.61
C ILE A 688 -1.73 -25.18 -12.20
N GLN A 689 -0.82 -24.83 -11.31
CA GLN A 689 0.04 -25.75 -10.59
C GLN A 689 -0.26 -25.64 -9.09
N ALA A 690 -0.56 -26.76 -8.43
CA ALA A 690 -0.98 -26.82 -7.04
C ALA A 690 -0.61 -28.16 -6.41
N SER A 691 -0.55 -28.25 -5.08
CA SER A 691 -0.62 -29.56 -4.41
C SER A 691 -2.01 -30.18 -4.56
N ALA A 692 -3.07 -29.37 -4.42
CA ALA A 692 -4.45 -29.80 -4.59
C ALA A 692 -5.32 -28.68 -5.17
N VAL A 693 -6.38 -29.04 -5.90
CA VAL A 693 -7.46 -28.14 -6.30
C VAL A 693 -8.76 -28.62 -5.69
N GLN A 694 -9.40 -27.77 -4.88
CA GLN A 694 -10.58 -28.10 -4.06
C GLN A 694 -11.68 -27.05 -4.22
N GLY A 695 -12.90 -27.38 -3.77
CA GLY A 695 -14.03 -26.45 -3.69
C GLY A 695 -15.20 -26.79 -4.59
N THR A 696 -16.13 -25.84 -4.72
CA THR A 696 -17.40 -25.99 -5.48
C THR A 696 -17.55 -25.01 -6.64
N GLY A 697 -16.50 -24.24 -6.91
CA GLY A 697 -16.48 -23.16 -7.88
C GLY A 697 -16.25 -23.64 -9.32
N ILE A 698 -15.99 -22.67 -10.19
CA ILE A 698 -15.84 -22.89 -11.64
C ILE A 698 -14.42 -22.51 -12.10
N ILE A 699 -13.84 -23.31 -12.99
CA ILE A 699 -12.66 -23.00 -13.78
C ILE A 699 -13.07 -23.07 -15.26
N SER A 700 -13.07 -21.93 -15.96
CA SER A 700 -13.71 -21.80 -17.28
C SER A 700 -12.82 -21.09 -18.30
N ALA A 701 -12.67 -21.68 -19.48
CA ALA A 701 -12.05 -21.07 -20.66
C ALA A 701 -12.93 -21.32 -21.90
N VAL A 702 -14.19 -20.92 -21.82
CA VAL A 702 -15.23 -21.20 -22.81
C VAL A 702 -15.19 -20.20 -23.97
N GLY A 703 -15.44 -20.66 -25.19
CA GLY A 703 -15.65 -19.80 -26.35
C GLY A 703 -17.00 -19.10 -26.28
N ALA A 704 -17.08 -17.84 -26.73
CA ALA A 704 -18.34 -17.10 -26.71
C ALA A 704 -19.29 -17.55 -27.82
N ASP A 705 -20.60 -17.46 -27.57
CA ASP A 705 -21.63 -17.78 -28.56
C ASP A 705 -21.64 -16.75 -29.71
N GLY A 706 -21.59 -17.23 -30.96
CA GLY A 706 -21.99 -16.44 -32.11
C GLY A 706 -23.51 -16.35 -32.21
N ASP A 707 -24.00 -15.26 -32.76
CA ASP A 707 -25.43 -15.12 -33.00
C ASP A 707 -25.97 -16.17 -33.98
N ASP A 708 -26.97 -16.94 -33.55
CA ASP A 708 -27.79 -17.79 -34.40
C ASP A 708 -29.21 -17.24 -34.31
N GLN A 709 -29.72 -16.62 -35.39
CA GLN A 709 -30.91 -15.76 -35.43
C GLN A 709 -32.25 -16.42 -34.97
N GLY A 710 -32.23 -17.59 -34.33
CA GLY A 710 -33.38 -18.22 -33.68
C GLY A 710 -34.43 -18.80 -34.64
N TRP A 711 -34.18 -18.76 -35.96
CA TRP A 711 -35.05 -19.35 -36.97
C TRP A 711 -34.59 -20.78 -37.28
N PRO A 712 -35.47 -21.80 -37.28
CA PRO A 712 -35.14 -23.14 -37.75
C PRO A 712 -34.92 -23.11 -39.27
N ASN A 713 -33.74 -22.66 -39.68
CA ASN A 713 -33.31 -22.60 -41.07
C ASN A 713 -32.28 -23.72 -41.33
N PRO A 714 -32.57 -24.69 -42.22
CA PRO A 714 -31.65 -25.79 -42.53
C PRO A 714 -30.32 -25.35 -43.15
N ASN A 715 -30.17 -24.08 -43.51
CA ASN A 715 -28.94 -23.54 -44.09
C ASN A 715 -28.03 -22.84 -43.08
N CYS A 716 -28.43 -22.70 -41.81
CA CYS A 716 -27.79 -21.89 -40.75
C CYS A 716 -27.51 -20.43 -41.18
N VAL A 717 -28.12 -19.45 -40.51
CA VAL A 717 -27.97 -18.03 -40.85
C VAL A 717 -27.59 -17.26 -39.61
N GLY A 718 -26.32 -16.89 -39.52
CA GLY A 718 -25.76 -16.27 -38.32
C GLY A 718 -24.25 -16.38 -38.26
N SER A 719 -23.69 -15.86 -37.19
CA SER A 719 -22.25 -15.81 -36.93
C SER A 719 -21.76 -17.09 -36.25
N GLY A 720 -20.47 -17.40 -36.43
CA GLY A 720 -19.86 -18.59 -35.87
C GLY A 720 -19.53 -18.44 -34.39
N GLY A 721 -19.66 -19.53 -33.63
CA GLY A 721 -19.26 -19.59 -32.22
C GLY A 721 -17.75 -19.63 -32.03
N GLY A 722 -17.24 -19.14 -30.90
CA GLY A 722 -15.82 -19.22 -30.56
C GLY A 722 -15.40 -20.64 -30.21
N GLY A 723 -14.18 -21.03 -30.58
CA GLY A 723 -13.56 -22.28 -30.13
C GLY A 723 -13.34 -22.27 -28.61
N GLY A 724 -13.47 -23.44 -27.99
CA GLY A 724 -13.20 -23.61 -26.56
C GLY A 724 -11.70 -23.52 -26.26
N GLY A 725 -11.30 -22.85 -25.19
CA GLY A 725 -9.91 -22.52 -24.86
C GLY A 725 -9.06 -23.69 -24.34
N LEU A 726 -7.95 -23.42 -23.66
CA LEU A 726 -7.05 -24.45 -23.15
C LEU A 726 -6.89 -24.36 -21.63
N ILE A 727 -7.23 -25.44 -20.92
CA ILE A 727 -7.06 -25.56 -19.47
C ILE A 727 -6.11 -26.71 -19.16
N ALA A 728 -5.05 -26.43 -18.39
CA ALA A 728 -4.15 -27.43 -17.83
C ALA A 728 -4.00 -27.24 -16.31
N ILE A 729 -4.31 -28.30 -15.56
CA ILE A 729 -4.21 -28.35 -14.10
C ILE A 729 -3.21 -29.44 -13.71
N TYR A 730 -2.22 -29.02 -12.93
CA TYR A 730 -1.13 -29.82 -12.42
C TYR A 730 -1.24 -29.93 -10.91
N ALA A 731 -1.85 -31.01 -10.42
CA ALA A 731 -2.08 -31.21 -9.00
C ALA A 731 -2.05 -32.68 -8.57
N CYS A 732 -1.73 -32.93 -7.29
CA CYS A 732 -1.79 -34.27 -6.71
C CYS A 732 -3.24 -34.79 -6.68
N SER A 733 -4.21 -33.88 -6.48
CA SER A 733 -5.63 -34.19 -6.42
C SER A 733 -6.47 -33.00 -6.90
N VAL A 734 -7.56 -33.30 -7.60
CA VAL A 734 -8.59 -32.33 -7.98
C VAL A 734 -9.94 -32.86 -7.51
N GLU A 735 -10.67 -32.09 -6.73
CA GLU A 735 -12.01 -32.48 -6.25
C GLU A 735 -13.04 -32.46 -7.39
N SER A 736 -13.90 -33.48 -7.43
CA SER A 736 -14.94 -33.60 -8.45
C SER A 736 -16.05 -32.55 -8.34
N SER A 737 -16.12 -31.82 -7.24
CA SER A 737 -17.06 -30.72 -7.03
C SER A 737 -16.63 -29.42 -7.71
N VAL A 738 -15.37 -29.31 -8.13
CA VAL A 738 -14.90 -28.18 -8.93
C VAL A 738 -15.36 -28.36 -10.38
N TRP A 739 -16.10 -27.39 -10.90
CA TRP A 739 -16.62 -27.44 -12.26
C TRP A 739 -15.57 -26.90 -13.25
N ILE A 740 -15.05 -27.75 -14.14
CA ILE A 740 -14.00 -27.37 -15.09
C ILE A 740 -14.57 -27.49 -16.52
N THR A 741 -14.58 -26.40 -17.28
CA THR A 741 -15.12 -26.38 -18.66
C THR A 741 -14.26 -25.55 -19.61
N SER A 742 -14.10 -26.04 -20.83
CA SER A 742 -13.47 -25.35 -21.96
C SER A 742 -14.26 -25.60 -23.24
N ASP A 743 -15.59 -25.56 -23.10
CA ASP A 743 -16.54 -25.80 -24.20
C ASP A 743 -16.48 -24.67 -25.24
N ALA A 744 -16.88 -24.97 -26.47
CA ALA A 744 -17.03 -23.97 -27.49
C ALA A 744 -18.36 -23.21 -27.37
N GLY A 745 -18.36 -22.01 -27.94
CA GLY A 745 -19.57 -21.24 -28.13
C GLY A 745 -20.46 -21.84 -29.22
N SER A 746 -21.76 -21.68 -29.03
CA SER A 746 -22.80 -21.94 -30.01
C SER A 746 -22.79 -20.90 -31.14
N GLY A 747 -23.56 -21.12 -32.19
CA GLY A 747 -23.72 -20.18 -33.30
C GLY A 747 -24.23 -20.90 -34.54
N CYS A 748 -24.28 -20.20 -35.68
CA CYS A 748 -24.67 -20.79 -36.98
C CYS A 748 -23.90 -22.10 -37.25
N ARG A 749 -22.61 -22.11 -36.94
CA ARG A 749 -21.90 -23.33 -36.56
C ARG A 749 -21.23 -23.11 -35.21
N PRO A 750 -21.31 -24.08 -34.29
CA PRO A 750 -20.56 -24.02 -33.06
C PRO A 750 -19.06 -24.10 -33.34
N GLY A 751 -18.26 -23.56 -32.43
CA GLY A 751 -16.83 -23.85 -32.39
C GLY A 751 -16.58 -25.32 -32.01
N GLN A 752 -15.32 -25.71 -31.95
CA GLN A 752 -14.91 -27.02 -31.46
C GLN A 752 -14.58 -26.94 -29.97
N ASP A 753 -15.18 -27.84 -29.19
CA ASP A 753 -14.85 -28.02 -27.78
C ASP A 753 -13.40 -28.50 -27.62
N THR A 754 -12.84 -28.22 -26.46
CA THR A 754 -11.58 -28.83 -26.01
C THR A 754 -11.79 -29.58 -24.71
N THR A 755 -10.88 -30.49 -24.43
CA THR A 755 -10.89 -31.26 -23.19
C THR A 755 -9.81 -30.73 -22.24
N PRO A 756 -10.16 -30.28 -21.02
CA PRO A 756 -9.18 -29.89 -20.01
C PRO A 756 -8.15 -30.99 -19.75
N ARG A 757 -6.94 -30.60 -19.41
CA ARG A 757 -5.87 -31.52 -19.03
C ARG A 757 -5.68 -31.49 -17.52
N ILE A 758 -5.80 -32.64 -16.87
CA ILE A 758 -5.54 -32.79 -15.43
C ILE A 758 -4.47 -33.86 -15.27
N ALA A 759 -3.34 -33.50 -14.67
CA ALA A 759 -2.19 -34.39 -14.50
C ALA A 759 -1.43 -34.09 -13.21
N ALA A 760 -0.56 -35.01 -12.77
CA ALA A 760 0.25 -34.84 -11.55
C ALA A 760 1.59 -34.09 -11.76
N GLY A 761 1.94 -33.71 -13.00
CA GLY A 761 3.14 -32.94 -13.35
C GLY A 761 3.35 -32.77 -14.87
N TYR A 762 4.27 -31.88 -15.28
CA TYR A 762 4.69 -31.71 -16.68
C TYR A 762 6.12 -31.21 -16.85
N ILE A 763 6.63 -31.40 -18.07
CA ILE A 763 7.86 -30.79 -18.56
C ILE A 763 7.47 -29.81 -19.66
N GLN A 764 7.95 -28.57 -19.54
CA GLN A 764 7.59 -27.42 -20.36
C GLN A 764 8.29 -27.47 -21.72
N SER A 765 9.56 -27.90 -21.76
CA SER A 765 10.27 -28.20 -23.00
C SER A 765 11.29 -29.32 -22.79
N SER A 766 11.41 -30.19 -23.78
CA SER A 766 12.47 -31.19 -23.88
C SER A 766 12.79 -31.42 -25.35
N PRO A 767 14.02 -31.85 -25.71
CA PRO A 767 14.34 -32.21 -27.09
C PRO A 767 13.32 -33.19 -27.65
N ASN A 768 12.78 -32.87 -28.83
CA ASN A 768 11.76 -33.65 -29.54
C ASN A 768 12.31 -34.34 -30.79
N GLU A 769 13.52 -33.99 -31.21
CA GLU A 769 14.26 -34.59 -32.31
C GLU A 769 15.63 -35.12 -31.82
N PRO A 770 16.27 -36.05 -32.55
CA PRO A 770 17.62 -36.49 -32.23
C PRO A 770 18.62 -35.32 -32.25
N ILE A 771 19.53 -35.30 -31.28
CA ILE A 771 20.64 -34.33 -31.22
C ILE A 771 21.85 -34.96 -31.90
N PHE A 772 22.41 -34.30 -32.91
CA PHE A 772 23.59 -34.77 -33.62
C PHE A 772 24.84 -34.01 -33.15
N THR A 773 25.93 -34.72 -32.91
CA THR A 773 27.20 -34.15 -32.48
C THR A 773 28.39 -35.00 -32.95
N THR A 774 29.63 -34.53 -32.82
CA THR A 774 30.85 -35.27 -33.18
C THR A 774 31.75 -35.50 -31.96
N THR A 775 32.61 -36.51 -32.00
CA THR A 775 33.56 -36.77 -30.91
C THR A 775 34.49 -35.58 -30.62
N GLY A 776 34.76 -35.30 -29.35
CA GLY A 776 35.64 -34.21 -28.90
C GLY A 776 34.95 -32.85 -28.75
N THR A 777 33.65 -32.77 -29.03
CA THR A 777 32.84 -31.55 -28.84
C THR A 777 32.24 -31.48 -27.44
N THR A 778 31.50 -30.41 -27.17
CA THR A 778 30.67 -30.26 -25.97
C THR A 778 29.21 -30.12 -26.39
N VAL A 779 28.33 -30.89 -25.78
CA VAL A 779 26.87 -30.81 -25.98
C VAL A 779 26.21 -30.36 -24.69
N ALA A 780 25.31 -29.38 -24.79
CA ALA A 780 24.42 -28.97 -23.72
C ALA A 780 22.99 -29.38 -24.10
N ILE A 781 22.32 -30.07 -23.18
CA ILE A 781 20.95 -30.53 -23.34
C ILE A 781 20.13 -29.90 -22.24
N GLU A 782 19.21 -29.04 -22.63
CA GLU A 782 18.37 -28.29 -21.72
C GLU A 782 16.96 -28.89 -21.67
N ILE A 783 16.43 -29.03 -20.47
CA ILE A 783 15.03 -29.34 -20.22
C ILE A 783 14.45 -28.26 -19.33
N GLU A 784 13.40 -27.61 -19.82
CA GLU A 784 12.63 -26.71 -18.98
C GLU A 784 11.51 -27.52 -18.32
N ALA A 785 11.60 -27.67 -17.01
CA ALA A 785 10.48 -28.12 -16.21
C ALA A 785 9.64 -26.92 -15.77
N ALA A 786 8.38 -27.14 -15.44
CA ALA A 786 7.54 -26.12 -14.84
C ALA A 786 8.24 -25.43 -13.66
N ALA A 787 8.26 -24.09 -13.66
CA ALA A 787 8.85 -23.30 -12.57
C ALA A 787 8.31 -23.76 -11.20
N GLY A 788 9.23 -24.19 -10.32
CA GLY A 788 8.89 -24.73 -9.01
C GLY A 788 9.98 -25.55 -8.31
N GLY A 789 11.24 -25.48 -8.73
CA GLY A 789 12.36 -26.13 -8.03
C GLY A 789 12.18 -27.64 -7.85
N GLY A 790 12.22 -28.39 -8.95
CA GLY A 790 12.22 -29.85 -8.90
C GLY A 790 13.62 -30.43 -8.69
N VAL A 791 13.72 -31.65 -8.16
CA VAL A 791 14.97 -32.43 -8.20
C VAL A 791 15.05 -33.09 -9.58
N TYR A 792 16.04 -32.70 -10.37
CA TYR A 792 16.30 -33.27 -11.69
C TYR A 792 17.14 -34.53 -11.55
N GLN A 793 16.93 -35.48 -12.44
CA GLN A 793 17.81 -36.63 -12.62
C GLN A 793 17.81 -37.03 -14.08
N TRP A 794 18.98 -36.96 -14.71
CA TRP A 794 19.20 -37.42 -16.07
C TRP A 794 19.52 -38.92 -16.11
N TYR A 795 19.06 -39.58 -17.16
CA TYR A 795 19.25 -41.00 -17.42
C TYR A 795 19.74 -41.21 -18.86
N MET A 796 20.66 -42.16 -19.04
CA MET A 796 21.07 -42.71 -20.34
C MET A 796 20.75 -44.21 -20.37
N GLU A 797 20.00 -44.67 -21.36
CA GLU A 797 19.55 -46.08 -21.49
C GLU A 797 18.88 -46.61 -20.19
N GLY A 798 18.17 -45.71 -19.49
CA GLY A 798 17.49 -46.02 -18.22
C GLY A 798 18.40 -46.09 -16.99
N GLN A 799 19.71 -45.81 -17.09
CA GLN A 799 20.63 -45.70 -15.95
C GLN A 799 20.83 -44.24 -15.56
N PRO A 800 20.82 -43.90 -14.25
CA PRO A 800 21.03 -42.52 -13.80
C PRO A 800 22.48 -42.08 -14.11
N LEU A 801 22.62 -40.86 -14.61
CA LEU A 801 23.91 -40.20 -14.80
C LEU A 801 24.38 -39.55 -13.50
N GLU A 802 25.70 -39.48 -13.33
CA GLU A 802 26.38 -38.78 -12.24
C GLU A 802 27.40 -37.80 -12.80
N ASP A 803 27.60 -36.67 -12.12
CA ASP A 803 28.60 -35.67 -12.51
C ASP A 803 30.02 -36.20 -12.31
N GLY A 804 30.89 -35.98 -13.29
CA GLY A 804 32.30 -36.39 -13.25
C GLY A 804 32.81 -37.00 -14.57
N LEU A 805 34.01 -37.57 -14.51
CA LEU A 805 34.63 -38.24 -15.66
C LEU A 805 33.96 -39.58 -15.92
N SER A 806 33.36 -39.74 -17.10
CA SER A 806 32.74 -40.99 -17.53
C SER A 806 33.79 -42.06 -17.86
N PRO A 807 33.42 -43.35 -17.84
CA PRO A 807 34.30 -44.44 -18.32
C PRO A 807 34.71 -44.30 -19.78
N SER A 808 33.94 -43.57 -20.60
CA SER A 808 34.25 -43.28 -21.99
C SER A 808 35.32 -42.20 -22.16
N GLY A 809 35.58 -41.36 -21.15
CA GLY A 809 36.55 -40.26 -21.18
C GLY A 809 35.92 -38.87 -21.37
N SER A 810 34.59 -38.79 -21.37
CA SER A 810 33.78 -37.57 -21.40
C SER A 810 33.61 -37.01 -19.99
N ILE A 811 33.26 -35.73 -19.86
CA ILE A 811 32.95 -35.12 -18.56
C ILE A 811 31.46 -34.80 -18.54
N ILE A 812 30.73 -35.44 -17.63
CA ILE A 812 29.32 -35.18 -17.37
C ILE A 812 29.20 -34.10 -16.29
N ALA A 813 28.41 -33.08 -16.54
CA ALA A 813 28.06 -32.05 -15.56
C ALA A 813 26.57 -31.72 -15.64
N GLY A 814 25.94 -31.44 -14.50
CA GLY A 814 24.53 -31.07 -14.47
C GLY A 814 23.55 -32.25 -14.59
N ALA A 815 23.97 -33.46 -14.25
CA ALA A 815 23.11 -34.66 -14.22
C ALA A 815 21.90 -34.53 -13.26
N GLN A 816 21.95 -33.56 -12.34
CA GLN A 816 20.87 -33.21 -11.42
C GLN A 816 20.38 -31.76 -11.57
N THR A 817 20.64 -31.14 -12.71
CA THR A 817 20.15 -29.80 -13.05
C THR A 817 19.25 -29.83 -14.28
N ASP A 818 18.67 -28.68 -14.63
CA ASP A 818 17.87 -28.47 -15.85
C ASP A 818 18.69 -28.61 -17.14
N THR A 819 20.00 -28.42 -17.05
CA THR A 819 20.95 -28.54 -18.17
C THR A 819 21.92 -29.69 -17.93
N LEU A 820 21.93 -30.69 -18.80
CA LEU A 820 22.96 -31.72 -18.86
C LEU A 820 24.04 -31.31 -19.85
N MET A 821 25.28 -31.23 -19.39
CA MET A 821 26.44 -30.89 -20.19
C MET A 821 27.36 -32.10 -20.31
N ILE A 822 27.71 -32.47 -21.55
CA ILE A 822 28.64 -33.55 -21.87
C ILE A 822 29.82 -32.90 -22.60
N GLU A 823 30.96 -32.75 -21.93
CA GLU A 823 32.19 -32.22 -22.52
C GLU A 823 33.09 -33.35 -23.02
N ASN A 824 33.86 -33.07 -24.08
CA ASN A 824 34.73 -34.04 -24.74
C ASN A 824 33.94 -35.30 -25.13
N VAL A 825 32.78 -35.12 -25.77
CA VAL A 825 31.84 -36.19 -26.16
C VAL A 825 32.60 -37.34 -26.85
N GLN A 826 32.31 -38.58 -26.47
CA GLN A 826 32.89 -39.79 -27.03
C GLN A 826 31.82 -40.60 -27.74
N ALA A 827 32.20 -41.49 -28.65
CA ALA A 827 31.26 -42.30 -29.42
C ALA A 827 30.32 -43.16 -28.53
N ALA A 828 30.79 -43.53 -27.33
CA ALA A 828 30.02 -44.30 -26.35
C ALA A 828 28.94 -43.48 -25.61
N ASP A 829 28.89 -42.16 -25.79
CA ASP A 829 27.85 -41.31 -25.20
C ASP A 829 26.60 -41.24 -26.08
N GLY A 830 26.62 -41.81 -27.28
CA GLY A 830 25.44 -41.93 -28.14
C GLY A 830 24.43 -42.93 -27.56
N GLY A 831 23.15 -42.54 -27.50
CA GLY A 831 22.11 -43.36 -26.88
C GLY A 831 20.82 -42.61 -26.57
N VAL A 832 19.88 -43.28 -25.90
CA VAL A 832 18.59 -42.72 -25.49
C VAL A 832 18.71 -42.03 -24.14
N TYR A 833 18.36 -40.75 -24.10
CA TYR A 833 18.36 -39.92 -22.91
C TYR A 833 16.93 -39.61 -22.43
N GLN A 834 16.76 -39.55 -21.11
CA GLN A 834 15.51 -39.12 -20.45
C GLN A 834 15.86 -38.37 -19.16
N CYS A 835 15.13 -37.32 -18.85
CA CYS A 835 15.21 -36.65 -17.54
C CYS A 835 13.92 -36.89 -16.75
N THR A 836 14.05 -37.02 -15.44
CA THR A 836 12.92 -36.96 -14.52
C THR A 836 13.02 -35.73 -13.65
N VAL A 837 11.91 -35.03 -13.48
CA VAL A 837 11.80 -33.86 -12.62
C VAL A 837 10.83 -34.19 -11.50
N ALA A 838 11.35 -34.38 -10.29
CA ALA A 838 10.52 -34.60 -9.11
C ALA A 838 9.87 -33.27 -8.67
N GLY A 839 8.55 -33.17 -8.85
CA GLY A 839 7.73 -32.14 -8.19
C GLY A 839 7.18 -32.63 -6.84
N PRO A 840 6.42 -31.80 -6.11
CA PRO A 840 5.88 -32.14 -4.78
C PRO A 840 4.93 -33.35 -4.76
N CYS A 841 4.39 -33.76 -5.91
CA CYS A 841 3.46 -34.89 -6.05
C CYS A 841 4.12 -36.17 -6.60
N PHE A 842 4.81 -36.10 -7.76
CA PHE A 842 5.44 -37.23 -8.45
C PHE A 842 6.50 -36.74 -9.48
N PRO A 843 7.45 -37.59 -9.94
CA PRO A 843 8.36 -37.22 -11.00
C PRO A 843 7.68 -37.14 -12.37
N ALA A 844 7.69 -35.95 -13.00
CA ALA A 844 7.42 -35.79 -14.43
C ALA A 844 8.59 -36.37 -15.22
N ARG A 845 8.32 -37.12 -16.29
CA ARG A 845 9.37 -37.68 -17.17
C ARG A 845 9.39 -36.96 -18.49
N SER A 846 10.59 -36.63 -18.98
CA SER A 846 10.75 -36.06 -20.31
C SER A 846 10.39 -37.12 -21.35
N ARG A 847 10.16 -36.68 -22.59
CA ARG A 847 10.22 -37.60 -23.71
C ARG A 847 11.64 -38.18 -23.77
N THR A 848 11.73 -39.42 -24.22
CA THR A 848 13.03 -40.01 -24.60
C THR A 848 13.47 -39.39 -25.92
N PHE A 849 14.70 -38.92 -26.00
CA PHE A 849 15.31 -38.46 -27.25
C PHE A 849 16.69 -39.11 -27.41
N VAL A 850 17.23 -39.09 -28.62
CA VAL A 850 18.48 -39.80 -28.96
C VAL A 850 19.60 -38.79 -29.15
N LEU A 851 20.73 -38.99 -28.48
CA LEU A 851 21.99 -38.34 -28.82
C LEU A 851 22.73 -39.22 -29.83
N VAL A 852 23.05 -38.65 -30.99
CA VAL A 852 23.81 -39.30 -32.07
C VAL A 852 25.20 -38.67 -32.08
N VAL A 853 26.24 -39.48 -31.84
CA VAL A 853 27.64 -39.05 -31.85
C VAL A 853 28.35 -39.60 -33.08
N ASP A 854 28.72 -38.71 -34.00
CA ASP A 854 29.53 -38.99 -35.18
C ASP A 854 30.96 -39.33 -34.76
N GLY A 855 31.35 -40.55 -35.12
CA GLY A 855 32.44 -41.34 -34.52
C GLY A 855 32.06 -42.82 -34.40
N ASN A 856 30.78 -43.14 -34.59
CA ASN A 856 30.28 -44.49 -34.75
C ASN A 856 30.60 -44.99 -36.17
N ALA A 857 31.63 -45.81 -36.32
CA ALA A 857 31.97 -46.51 -37.57
C ALA A 857 30.97 -47.66 -37.87
N GLY A 858 29.67 -47.40 -37.78
CA GLY A 858 28.63 -48.41 -37.95
C GLY A 858 27.20 -47.92 -38.11
N SER A 859 26.95 -46.63 -38.38
CA SER A 859 25.67 -46.13 -38.89
C SER A 859 25.80 -44.64 -39.30
N LEU A 860 26.32 -44.35 -40.48
CA LEU A 860 26.33 -43.00 -41.07
C LEU A 860 25.23 -42.90 -42.15
N CYS A 861 24.41 -41.84 -42.11
CA CYS A 861 23.78 -41.03 -43.18
C CYS A 861 22.82 -40.06 -42.44
N PRO A 862 22.89 -38.73 -42.59
CA PRO A 862 22.79 -37.99 -43.86
C PRO A 862 24.04 -37.14 -44.12
N VAL A 863 24.48 -37.05 -45.37
CA VAL A 863 25.66 -36.27 -45.78
C VAL A 863 25.34 -35.49 -47.04
N ASP A 864 25.73 -34.22 -47.06
CA ASP A 864 25.76 -33.35 -48.23
C ASP A 864 26.85 -33.88 -49.18
N VAL A 865 26.44 -34.62 -50.21
CA VAL A 865 27.36 -35.32 -51.12
C VAL A 865 27.77 -34.45 -52.31
N ASP A 866 26.99 -33.44 -52.66
CA ASP A 866 27.29 -32.54 -53.77
C ASP A 866 28.03 -31.25 -53.35
N GLY A 867 28.07 -31.00 -52.04
CA GLY A 867 28.86 -29.96 -51.37
C GLY A 867 28.24 -28.57 -51.42
N ASP A 868 26.93 -28.48 -51.65
CA ASP A 868 26.22 -27.20 -51.79
C ASP A 868 25.79 -26.56 -50.44
N GLY A 869 25.99 -27.29 -49.34
CA GLY A 869 25.68 -26.90 -47.98
C GLY A 869 24.28 -27.30 -47.52
N ARG A 870 23.55 -28.13 -48.28
CA ARG A 870 22.23 -28.65 -47.94
C ARG A 870 22.22 -30.17 -48.05
N ILE A 871 21.20 -30.79 -47.45
CA ILE A 871 20.92 -32.22 -47.58
C ILE A 871 19.50 -32.33 -48.13
N ASP A 872 19.39 -32.31 -49.45
CA ASP A 872 18.12 -32.28 -50.17
C ASP A 872 18.07 -33.29 -51.33
N ILE A 873 17.13 -33.14 -52.24
CA ILE A 873 16.93 -34.10 -53.33
C ILE A 873 18.08 -34.11 -54.34
N ASP A 874 18.86 -33.02 -54.43
CA ASP A 874 19.99 -32.92 -55.35
C ASP A 874 21.14 -33.85 -54.90
N ASP A 875 21.31 -34.06 -53.59
CA ASP A 875 22.21 -35.08 -53.02
C ASP A 875 21.84 -36.51 -53.45
N LEU A 876 20.54 -36.81 -53.48
CA LEU A 876 20.05 -38.12 -53.91
C LEU A 876 20.27 -38.34 -55.42
N TYR A 877 20.15 -37.28 -56.21
CA TYR A 877 20.53 -37.31 -57.63
C TYR A 877 22.04 -37.41 -57.83
N TYR A 878 22.83 -36.80 -56.95
CA TYR A 878 24.28 -36.83 -57.05
C TYR A 878 24.84 -38.23 -56.75
N ILE A 879 24.39 -38.89 -55.68
CA ILE A 879 24.86 -40.21 -55.29
C ILE A 879 24.48 -41.31 -56.29
N THR A 880 23.37 -41.15 -57.00
CA THR A 880 22.97 -42.08 -58.07
C THR A 880 23.85 -41.98 -59.33
N GLN A 881 24.56 -40.87 -59.51
CA GLN A 881 25.53 -40.65 -60.59
C GLN A 881 26.98 -40.87 -60.13
N HIS A 882 27.25 -40.70 -58.84
CA HIS A 882 28.55 -40.83 -58.21
C HIS A 882 28.44 -41.75 -56.99
N PRO A 883 28.53 -43.08 -57.19
CA PRO A 883 28.43 -44.04 -56.10
C PRO A 883 29.48 -43.74 -55.03
N THR A 884 29.00 -43.32 -53.86
CA THR A 884 29.80 -42.93 -52.71
C THR A 884 29.31 -43.78 -51.55
N ASP A 885 30.24 -44.48 -50.90
CA ASP A 885 29.99 -45.25 -49.69
C ASP A 885 29.77 -44.25 -48.55
N ILE A 886 28.50 -43.97 -48.26
CA ILE A 886 28.09 -43.02 -47.22
C ILE A 886 27.63 -43.73 -45.95
N ASN A 887 27.28 -45.01 -46.04
CA ASN A 887 26.92 -45.83 -44.90
C ASN A 887 28.15 -46.39 -44.16
N GLY A 888 29.33 -46.30 -44.78
CA GLY A 888 30.63 -46.66 -44.20
C GLY A 888 30.87 -48.17 -44.14
N ASP A 889 30.14 -48.98 -44.91
CA ASP A 889 30.26 -50.43 -44.93
C ASP A 889 31.42 -50.94 -45.82
N GLY A 890 32.10 -50.03 -46.51
CA GLY A 890 33.22 -50.29 -47.40
C GLY A 890 32.83 -50.51 -48.86
N VAL A 891 31.54 -50.42 -49.20
CA VAL A 891 31.00 -50.68 -50.54
C VAL A 891 29.96 -49.63 -50.93
N ALA A 892 30.24 -48.84 -51.97
CA ALA A 892 29.25 -47.92 -52.54
C ALA A 892 28.16 -48.70 -53.29
N ASP A 893 27.01 -48.95 -52.66
CA ASP A 893 25.90 -49.73 -53.21
C ASP A 893 24.52 -49.06 -53.06
N TYR A 894 23.45 -49.82 -53.26
CA TYR A 894 22.09 -49.27 -53.22
C TYR A 894 21.61 -48.95 -51.80
N GLU A 895 22.23 -49.53 -50.78
CA GLU A 895 21.91 -49.29 -49.38
C GLU A 895 22.34 -47.89 -48.95
N ASP A 896 23.40 -47.34 -49.56
CA ASP A 896 23.81 -45.92 -49.45
C ASP A 896 22.73 -44.95 -49.93
N ALA A 897 22.26 -45.11 -51.17
CA ALA A 897 21.20 -44.25 -51.71
C ALA A 897 19.88 -44.41 -50.95
N ALA A 898 19.54 -45.64 -50.52
CA ALA A 898 18.34 -45.92 -49.73
C ALA A 898 18.39 -45.31 -48.32
N CYS A 899 19.59 -45.04 -47.82
CA CYS A 899 19.83 -44.40 -46.53
C CYS A 899 19.51 -42.89 -46.61
N LEU A 900 20.01 -42.21 -47.65
CA LEU A 900 19.69 -40.81 -47.95
C LEU A 900 18.22 -40.60 -48.35
N GLU A 901 17.64 -41.50 -49.15
CA GLU A 901 16.23 -41.45 -49.54
C GLU A 901 15.28 -41.56 -48.34
N ARG A 902 15.59 -42.41 -47.35
CA ARG A 902 14.80 -42.54 -46.12
C ARG A 902 14.90 -41.29 -45.24
N TYR A 903 16.00 -40.55 -45.30
CA TYR A 903 16.15 -39.27 -44.60
C TYR A 903 15.28 -38.19 -45.27
N LEU A 904 15.36 -38.04 -46.59
CA LEU A 904 14.57 -37.05 -47.34
C LEU A 904 13.06 -37.27 -47.17
N ARG A 905 12.59 -38.52 -47.30
CA ARG A 905 11.16 -38.86 -47.10
C ARG A 905 10.64 -38.60 -45.68
N ARG A 906 11.52 -38.51 -44.68
CA ARG A 906 11.13 -38.21 -43.28
C ARG A 906 11.13 -36.71 -42.99
N ASN A 907 11.88 -35.92 -43.75
CA ASN A 907 12.07 -34.48 -43.52
C ASN A 907 11.42 -33.59 -44.61
N GLU A 908 10.67 -34.19 -45.55
CA GLU A 908 9.96 -33.53 -46.68
C GLU A 908 8.76 -32.64 -46.29
N LEU A 909 8.70 -32.09 -45.06
CA LEU A 909 7.68 -31.10 -44.67
C LEU A 909 8.09 -29.64 -44.97
N GLU A 910 9.36 -29.36 -45.26
CA GLU A 910 9.83 -28.00 -45.54
C GLU A 910 9.92 -27.64 -47.04
N ASP A 911 10.03 -28.60 -47.96
CA ASP A 911 10.29 -28.30 -49.39
C ASP A 911 9.06 -28.38 -50.32
N MET A 912 7.85 -28.63 -49.77
CA MET A 912 6.60 -28.52 -50.56
C MET A 912 6.24 -27.08 -50.96
N THR A 913 7.02 -26.07 -50.56
CA THR A 913 6.83 -24.66 -50.97
C THR A 913 7.57 -24.27 -52.25
N ALA A 914 8.49 -25.07 -52.78
CA ALA A 914 9.32 -24.70 -53.94
C ALA A 914 8.85 -25.24 -55.31
N GLY A 915 7.74 -25.98 -55.39
CA GLY A 915 7.00 -26.17 -56.65
C GLY A 915 7.76 -26.81 -57.82
N ARG A 916 8.68 -27.75 -57.56
CA ARG A 916 9.21 -28.67 -58.60
C ARG A 916 8.75 -30.09 -58.30
N ARG A 917 8.13 -30.71 -59.30
CA ARG A 917 7.66 -32.10 -59.28
C ARG A 917 8.78 -33.07 -59.61
#